data_AF-A0A558FEN3-F1
#
_entry.id   AF-A0A558FEN3-F1
#
_cell.length_a   1.000
_cell.length_b   1.000
_cell.length_c   1.000
_cell.angle_alpha   90.00
_cell.angle_beta   90.00
_cell.angle_gamma   90.00
#
_symmetry.space_group_name_H-M   'P 1'
#
loop_
_entity.id
_entity.type
_entity.pdbx_description
1 polymer ?
#
loop_
_entity_poly.entity_id
_entity_poly.type
_entity_poly.pdbx_seq_one_letter_code
_entity_poly.pdbx_strand_id
1 'polypeptide(L)'
;MLDANATHISLTLEGVSTDLQVLSFVGREALNQPFCFDIELVSARPDLKLEQLLHKPACLTFGATGQGIIHGLVYRIAQGDSGKSLTRYSISLTPQLNYLRHNHDQQIFQHLTVPKIIALVLEERGILSNAYSFQLSAIYPERVYCVQYDESDLQFIQRLCEEEGIHFHFQHSASGHKLVFGDDQTVFRKLAPVAYQQDSGMAADKPVIKRFNLRLETRTSRVSRRDYDFEKPRILPEGAAKSAFLPDLEDYDYPGRFTDRARGKQLATRALERHRSDYQLAEGKGDEPTLVSGHFLALSEHPRAEWNDLWLLLEVLHEGKQPQVLGESITSDVTQNKDDFHQGYRNRFLATPWDAHYRPPLEHPKPMGIGSQTAIVTGPKGEEIHCDEYGRIKVQFYWDRDGQADDKTSCWVRVASGWAGSTYGGIAIPRIGMEVLVTFLEGDPDQPLVTGCLYHKENVVPYDLPANKTRSTFKTLSSPGGKGYNEFRIEDKKGAEQIYLHAQRDWDENIEHNQKIRVGNERHDMVEANTLTELKAEEHRITHLDRKTEARADDHLTVGATQHVKVGTAQFVESGQEIHYHAGDKVVVEGGMELTAKAGGSFIKVDAGGVTLSGANVKVNSGGAPGAGTGIQILAPLIPGVAALAAAGQLLKAPPVGALEAPPVEEELEEEEEEVELEDITLRVGVFFDGTGNNRTNSERVFGCFAPDVNLEESAEDIRKFCAAHGYDGKGSSPDNSYGNDTSNVAKLYDLYIDEQGKALPIDATIANLAIYLEGIGTSSTGEDSLYSQGTGLGAQGVRSRVEETPALLVKALRAFGINNPDKRIERIEFDIFGFSRGAAAARDFANEVLKGEKSILAKAIPVGTSGLADSFAWAAHTDVSINFIGIYDTVAAISNPLLLDFNGHNADNPGITIVLAPDVAKKVVHLVARNERRYNFSLNSAGAADIVLPGVHSDLGGGYLPKATERVLVSKPRRSDVEEKTSFTEANSYKLAQQDLRRLQDQLAQYNLPLELRTWEVPYRTTGKDNRANMKHVYAAVSSQREVRSDLSLIYLRIMRELAVENGVPFRKIMEHDPRLALPAELVPISEKLMNYALGKSPTTGLNPQEEELLFQRYVHLSDNWNAAKNLNNSDLDVVFINRPNDDPLRTVHPNE
;
A
#
# COMPACT_ATOMS: atom_id res chain seq x y z
N MET A 1 -5.48 -81.22 -13.58
CA MET A 1 -4.03 -81.19 -13.88
C MET A 1 -3.86 -80.55 -15.25
N LEU A 2 -3.23 -79.38 -15.29
CA LEU A 2 -2.77 -78.75 -16.53
C LEU A 2 -1.52 -79.49 -16.99
N ASP A 3 -1.37 -79.73 -18.29
CA ASP A 3 -0.16 -80.32 -18.85
C ASP A 3 1.01 -79.34 -18.61
N ALA A 4 2.02 -79.76 -17.86
CA ALA A 4 3.16 -78.92 -17.49
C ALA A 4 3.97 -78.41 -18.71
N ASN A 5 3.74 -79.01 -19.89
CA ASN A 5 4.38 -78.68 -21.16
C ASN A 5 3.52 -77.80 -22.08
N ALA A 6 2.28 -77.46 -21.72
CA ALA A 6 1.42 -76.61 -22.55
C ALA A 6 1.72 -75.11 -22.34
N THR A 7 1.74 -74.33 -23.43
CA THR A 7 1.89 -72.87 -23.37
C THR A 7 0.55 -72.22 -22.99
N HIS A 8 0.57 -71.41 -21.94
CA HIS A 8 -0.60 -70.72 -21.37
C HIS A 8 -0.49 -69.19 -21.42
N ILE A 9 0.61 -68.67 -21.99
CA ILE A 9 0.83 -67.24 -22.22
C ILE A 9 1.13 -67.04 -23.70
N SER A 10 0.38 -66.16 -24.37
CA SER A 10 0.56 -65.88 -25.79
C SER A 10 0.43 -64.39 -26.10
N LEU A 11 1.18 -63.92 -27.09
CA LEU A 11 1.10 -62.55 -27.62
C LEU A 11 0.67 -62.62 -29.08
N THR A 12 -0.39 -61.89 -29.42
CA THR A 12 -0.87 -61.77 -30.81
C THR A 12 -0.65 -60.34 -31.28
N LEU A 13 -0.06 -60.17 -32.48
CA LEU A 13 0.20 -58.88 -33.10
C LEU A 13 -0.71 -58.70 -34.32
N GLU A 14 -1.43 -57.59 -34.38
CA GLU A 14 -2.37 -57.35 -35.47
C GLU A 14 -1.64 -57.01 -36.78
N GLY A 15 -1.99 -57.72 -37.86
CA GLY A 15 -1.46 -57.46 -39.19
C GLY A 15 0.01 -57.87 -39.40
N VAL A 16 0.61 -58.61 -38.46
CA VAL A 16 1.99 -59.10 -38.58
C VAL A 16 2.06 -60.61 -38.31
N SER A 17 2.60 -61.36 -39.26
CA SER A 17 2.91 -62.78 -39.05
C SER A 17 4.26 -62.92 -38.36
N THR A 18 4.23 -63.31 -37.07
CA THR A 18 5.44 -63.58 -36.29
C THR A 18 5.38 -64.91 -35.56
N ASP A 19 6.53 -65.55 -35.41
CA ASP A 19 6.78 -66.74 -34.60
C ASP A 19 7.19 -66.39 -33.15
N LEU A 20 6.84 -65.18 -32.68
CA LEU A 20 7.16 -64.72 -31.33
C LEU A 20 6.40 -65.55 -30.29
N GLN A 21 7.14 -66.11 -29.34
CA GLN A 21 6.61 -66.83 -28.19
C GLN A 21 6.97 -66.10 -26.89
N VAL A 22 6.03 -66.06 -25.94
CA VAL A 22 6.24 -65.36 -24.66
C VAL A 22 7.07 -66.23 -23.71
N LEU A 23 8.20 -65.67 -23.28
CA LEU A 23 9.08 -66.25 -22.27
C LEU A 23 8.68 -65.80 -20.85
N SER A 24 8.51 -64.49 -20.67
CA SER A 24 8.10 -63.92 -19.40
C SER A 24 7.41 -62.57 -19.63
N PHE A 25 6.66 -62.08 -18.64
CA PHE A 25 6.21 -60.70 -18.62
C PHE A 25 6.06 -60.18 -17.20
N VAL A 26 6.20 -58.86 -17.07
CA VAL A 26 5.84 -58.09 -15.87
C VAL A 26 4.91 -56.97 -16.32
N GLY A 27 3.74 -56.89 -15.71
CA GLY A 27 2.73 -55.89 -16.04
C GLY A 27 2.28 -55.11 -14.83
N ARG A 28 2.02 -53.81 -15.01
CA ARG A 28 1.36 -52.97 -14.02
C ARG A 28 0.18 -52.26 -14.65
N GLU A 29 -0.95 -52.36 -13.98
CA GLU A 29 -2.13 -51.53 -14.24
C GLU A 29 -2.63 -50.91 -12.94
N ALA A 30 -3.07 -49.66 -13.00
CA ALA A 30 -3.60 -48.94 -11.85
C ALA A 30 -4.63 -47.90 -12.28
N LEU A 31 -5.53 -47.54 -11.36
CA LEU A 31 -6.44 -46.42 -11.56
C LEU A 31 -5.67 -45.13 -11.84
N ASN A 32 -6.18 -44.33 -12.77
CA ASN A 32 -5.63 -43.03 -13.18
C ASN A 32 -4.20 -43.04 -13.72
N GLN A 33 -3.69 -44.21 -14.10
CA GLN A 33 -2.37 -44.39 -14.68
C GLN A 33 -2.44 -45.24 -15.96
N PRO A 34 -1.67 -44.92 -17.02
CA PRO A 34 -1.53 -45.82 -18.16
C PRO A 34 -0.91 -47.16 -17.74
N PHE A 35 -1.51 -48.28 -18.15
CA PHE A 35 -0.89 -49.59 -17.91
C PHE A 35 0.37 -49.78 -18.76
N CYS A 36 1.30 -50.61 -18.28
CA CYS A 36 2.50 -51.00 -19.01
C CYS A 36 2.84 -52.46 -18.75
N PHE A 37 2.99 -53.25 -19.81
CA PHE A 37 3.39 -54.66 -19.76
C PHE A 37 4.69 -54.85 -20.52
N ASP A 38 5.76 -55.14 -19.81
CA ASP A 38 7.04 -55.51 -20.38
C ASP A 38 7.08 -57.03 -20.59
N ILE A 39 7.24 -57.44 -21.84
CA ILE A 39 7.11 -58.82 -22.30
C ILE A 39 8.43 -59.26 -22.91
N GLU A 40 9.02 -60.31 -22.37
CA GLU A 40 10.15 -61.02 -22.96
C GLU A 40 9.65 -62.09 -23.92
N LEU A 41 10.23 -62.10 -25.10
CA LEU A 41 9.83 -62.92 -26.22
C LEU A 41 11.03 -63.67 -26.78
N VAL A 42 10.77 -64.81 -27.42
CA VAL A 42 11.74 -65.55 -28.21
C VAL A 42 11.19 -65.82 -29.61
N SER A 43 12.06 -65.83 -30.61
CA SER A 43 11.73 -66.17 -32.00
C SER A 43 12.90 -66.92 -32.63
N ALA A 44 12.60 -67.81 -33.58
CA ALA A 44 13.64 -68.47 -34.37
C ALA A 44 14.26 -67.53 -35.43
N ARG A 45 13.60 -66.39 -35.71
CA ARG A 45 14.06 -65.39 -36.67
C ARG A 45 14.89 -64.31 -35.97
N PRO A 46 16.19 -64.15 -36.32
CA PRO A 46 17.05 -63.10 -35.76
C PRO A 46 16.92 -61.75 -36.49
N ASP A 47 16.15 -61.69 -37.56
CA ASP A 47 16.10 -60.59 -38.53
C ASP A 47 14.73 -59.86 -38.57
N LEU A 48 13.95 -59.95 -37.49
CA LEU A 48 12.69 -59.21 -37.38
C LEU A 48 12.91 -57.71 -37.59
N LYS A 49 12.17 -57.11 -38.53
CA LYS A 49 12.20 -55.67 -38.77
C LYS A 49 11.49 -54.93 -37.64
N LEU A 50 12.25 -54.57 -36.61
CA LEU A 50 11.73 -53.98 -35.37
C LEU A 50 10.81 -52.78 -35.59
N GLU A 51 11.17 -51.87 -36.50
CA GLU A 51 10.37 -50.68 -36.82
C GLU A 51 8.97 -51.01 -37.34
N GLN A 52 8.79 -52.14 -38.03
CA GLN A 52 7.47 -52.57 -38.52
C GLN A 52 6.55 -53.09 -37.42
N LEU A 53 7.11 -53.47 -36.27
CA LEU A 53 6.41 -53.98 -35.11
C LEU A 53 6.02 -52.85 -34.15
N LEU A 54 6.75 -51.74 -34.17
CA LEU A 54 6.46 -50.56 -33.36
C LEU A 54 5.05 -50.02 -33.70
N HIS A 55 4.34 -49.56 -32.67
CA HIS A 55 2.97 -49.02 -32.74
C HIS A 55 1.88 -49.99 -33.18
N LYS A 56 2.21 -51.26 -33.45
CA LYS A 56 1.19 -52.26 -33.80
C LYS A 56 0.31 -52.60 -32.60
N PRO A 57 -1.01 -52.79 -32.80
CA PRO A 57 -1.87 -53.36 -31.78
C PRO A 57 -1.42 -54.77 -31.43
N ALA A 58 -1.40 -55.08 -30.14
CA ALA A 58 -1.09 -56.41 -29.64
C ALA A 58 -2.00 -56.80 -28.49
N CYS A 59 -2.32 -58.08 -28.40
CA CYS A 59 -3.11 -58.66 -27.33
C CYS A 59 -2.31 -59.77 -26.65
N LEU A 60 -1.97 -59.53 -25.38
CA LEU A 60 -1.37 -60.50 -24.48
C LEU A 60 -2.49 -61.27 -23.79
N THR A 61 -2.48 -62.60 -23.91
CA THR A 61 -3.37 -63.49 -23.16
C THR A 61 -2.60 -64.38 -22.20
N PHE A 62 -3.11 -64.57 -21.00
CA PHE A 62 -2.47 -65.37 -19.95
C PHE A 62 -3.49 -66.06 -19.04
N GLY A 63 -2.97 -66.99 -18.23
CA GLY A 63 -3.75 -67.87 -17.37
C GLY A 63 -4.18 -69.14 -18.10
N ALA A 64 -4.41 -70.21 -17.33
CA ALA A 64 -4.70 -71.54 -17.88
C ALA A 64 -5.94 -71.59 -18.79
N THR A 65 -6.90 -70.69 -18.57
CA THR A 65 -8.15 -70.55 -19.32
C THR A 65 -8.09 -69.48 -20.42
N GLY A 66 -6.96 -68.78 -20.56
CA GLY A 66 -6.79 -67.66 -21.49
C GLY A 66 -7.68 -66.44 -21.19
N GLN A 67 -8.19 -66.32 -19.96
CA GLN A 67 -9.12 -65.26 -19.57
C GLN A 67 -8.41 -63.97 -19.10
N GLY A 68 -7.11 -64.01 -18.79
CA GLY A 68 -6.33 -62.80 -18.61
C GLY A 68 -6.04 -62.19 -19.97
N ILE A 69 -6.53 -60.98 -20.23
CA ILE A 69 -6.44 -60.32 -21.55
C ILE A 69 -5.98 -58.88 -21.36
N ILE A 70 -4.87 -58.51 -22.01
CA ILE A 70 -4.36 -57.15 -22.06
C ILE A 70 -4.11 -56.76 -23.51
N HIS A 71 -4.92 -55.82 -23.98
CA HIS A 71 -4.79 -55.20 -25.30
C HIS A 71 -4.11 -53.84 -25.22
N GLY A 72 -3.08 -53.60 -26.04
CA GLY A 72 -2.36 -52.33 -26.12
C GLY A 72 -1.66 -52.13 -27.46
N LEU A 73 -0.79 -51.12 -27.52
CA LEU A 73 0.09 -50.85 -28.66
C LEU A 73 1.53 -51.15 -28.27
N VAL A 74 2.31 -51.71 -29.20
CA VAL A 74 3.76 -51.91 -29.04
C VAL A 74 4.43 -50.54 -28.92
N TYR A 75 4.75 -50.14 -27.69
CA TYR A 75 5.35 -48.83 -27.38
C TYR A 75 6.86 -48.85 -27.50
N ARG A 76 7.48 -49.97 -27.16
CA ARG A 76 8.91 -50.21 -27.30
C ARG A 76 9.12 -51.63 -27.82
N ILE A 77 10.12 -51.81 -28.66
CA ILE A 77 10.62 -53.12 -29.05
C ILE A 77 12.15 -53.10 -29.10
N ALA A 78 12.79 -54.16 -28.63
CA ALA A 78 14.23 -54.34 -28.71
C ALA A 78 14.57 -55.80 -29.00
N GLN A 79 15.70 -56.00 -29.67
CA GLN A 79 16.34 -57.31 -29.84
C GLN A 79 17.47 -57.44 -28.84
N GLY A 80 17.49 -58.55 -28.10
CA GLY A 80 18.58 -58.95 -27.22
C GLY A 80 19.51 -59.96 -27.89
N ASP A 81 20.15 -60.80 -27.08
CA ASP A 81 21.10 -61.80 -27.57
C ASP A 81 20.44 -62.81 -28.52
N SER A 82 21.17 -63.14 -29.58
CA SER A 82 20.85 -64.22 -30.49
C SER A 82 21.56 -65.50 -30.03
N GLY A 83 20.81 -66.45 -29.48
CA GLY A 83 21.32 -67.76 -29.08
C GLY A 83 21.53 -68.69 -30.27
N LYS A 84 21.83 -69.97 -30.01
CA LYS A 84 22.08 -70.97 -31.07
C LYS A 84 20.86 -71.28 -31.95
N SER A 85 19.66 -71.17 -31.38
CA SER A 85 18.38 -71.55 -32.02
C SER A 85 17.30 -70.48 -31.89
N LEU A 86 17.38 -69.62 -30.87
CA LEU A 86 16.38 -68.62 -30.54
C LEU A 86 17.05 -67.26 -30.31
N THR A 87 16.40 -66.21 -30.80
CA THR A 87 16.76 -64.81 -30.55
C THR A 87 15.80 -64.22 -29.54
N ARG A 88 16.33 -63.49 -28.56
CA ARG A 88 15.51 -62.80 -27.55
C ARG A 88 15.02 -61.45 -28.06
N TYR A 89 13.77 -61.14 -27.77
CA TYR A 89 13.15 -59.84 -28.02
C TYR A 89 12.46 -59.36 -26.74
N SER A 90 12.31 -58.04 -26.59
CA SER A 90 11.52 -57.45 -25.51
C SER A 90 10.57 -56.40 -26.07
N ILE A 91 9.30 -56.45 -25.67
CA ILE A 91 8.28 -55.48 -26.05
C ILE A 91 7.67 -54.84 -24.82
N SER A 92 7.43 -53.52 -24.85
CA SER A 92 6.57 -52.84 -23.86
C SER A 92 5.22 -52.56 -24.52
N LEU A 93 4.14 -53.03 -23.90
CA LEU A 93 2.75 -52.87 -24.35
C LEU A 93 2.04 -51.84 -23.48
N THR A 94 1.52 -50.76 -24.07
CA THR A 94 0.88 -49.64 -23.35
C THR A 94 -0.44 -49.21 -24.02
N PRO A 95 -1.33 -48.45 -23.35
CA PRO A 95 -2.51 -47.90 -24.03
C PRO A 95 -2.12 -46.81 -25.02
N GLN A 96 -3.04 -46.46 -25.92
CA GLN A 96 -2.87 -45.30 -26.81
C GLN A 96 -2.73 -44.00 -26.01
N LEU A 97 -3.42 -43.88 -24.87
CA LEU A 97 -3.31 -42.73 -23.96
C LEU A 97 -1.86 -42.43 -23.55
N ASN A 98 -1.00 -43.44 -23.41
CA ASN A 98 0.40 -43.25 -23.02
C ASN A 98 1.21 -42.44 -24.05
N TYR A 99 0.76 -42.36 -25.31
CA TYR A 99 1.44 -41.58 -26.36
C TYR A 99 1.32 -40.08 -26.13
N LEU A 100 0.27 -39.64 -25.43
CA LEU A 100 0.02 -38.23 -25.11
C LEU A 100 1.09 -37.62 -24.20
N ARG A 101 1.94 -38.44 -23.57
CA ARG A 101 3.10 -37.95 -22.80
C ARG A 101 4.15 -37.25 -23.67
N HIS A 102 4.13 -37.50 -24.99
CA HIS A 102 5.10 -36.94 -25.93
C HIS A 102 4.62 -35.65 -26.57
N ASN A 103 3.31 -35.36 -26.50
CA ASN A 103 2.78 -34.09 -26.98
C ASN A 103 2.75 -33.08 -25.82
N HIS A 104 3.41 -31.94 -26.02
CA HIS A 104 3.41 -30.81 -25.09
C HIS A 104 2.85 -29.60 -25.82
N ASP A 105 1.98 -28.85 -25.16
CA ASP A 105 1.31 -27.71 -25.79
C ASP A 105 1.06 -26.57 -24.80
N GLN A 106 0.70 -25.41 -25.36
CA GLN A 106 0.24 -24.24 -24.64
C GLN A 106 -1.06 -23.76 -25.27
N GLN A 107 -2.19 -24.12 -24.65
CA GLN A 107 -3.51 -23.97 -25.26
C GLN A 107 -4.53 -23.43 -24.25
N ILE A 108 -5.47 -22.63 -24.74
CA ILE A 108 -6.54 -22.00 -23.97
C ILE A 108 -7.89 -22.66 -24.30
N PHE A 109 -8.60 -23.11 -23.27
CA PHE A 109 -9.96 -23.63 -23.34
C PHE A 109 -10.93 -22.69 -22.64
N GLN A 110 -12.00 -22.28 -23.31
CA GLN A 110 -12.97 -21.32 -22.80
C GLN A 110 -14.39 -21.85 -22.87
N HIS A 111 -15.17 -21.60 -21.82
CA HIS A 111 -16.59 -21.97 -21.72
C HIS A 111 -16.85 -23.47 -21.99
N LEU A 112 -15.97 -24.33 -21.47
CA LEU A 112 -16.06 -25.78 -21.60
C LEU A 112 -16.03 -26.44 -20.23
N THR A 113 -16.75 -27.54 -20.08
CA THR A 113 -16.64 -28.41 -18.91
C THR A 113 -15.39 -29.27 -19.01
N VAL A 114 -14.83 -29.69 -17.87
CA VAL A 114 -13.63 -30.56 -17.87
C VAL A 114 -13.79 -31.82 -18.74
N PRO A 115 -14.92 -32.55 -18.70
CA PRO A 115 -15.12 -33.68 -19.61
C PRO A 115 -15.08 -33.32 -21.10
N LYS A 116 -15.59 -32.14 -21.48
CA LYS A 116 -15.51 -31.63 -22.87
C LYS A 116 -14.06 -31.29 -23.24
N ILE A 117 -13.30 -30.67 -22.34
CA ILE A 117 -11.88 -30.36 -22.55
C ILE A 117 -11.09 -31.66 -22.77
N ILE A 118 -11.24 -32.65 -21.88
CA ILE A 118 -10.58 -33.95 -22.02
C ILE A 118 -10.97 -34.63 -23.34
N ALA A 119 -12.25 -34.60 -23.71
CA ALA A 119 -12.71 -35.17 -24.99
C ALA A 119 -12.01 -34.52 -26.19
N LEU A 120 -11.92 -33.20 -26.23
CA LEU A 120 -11.25 -32.48 -27.32
C LEU A 120 -9.77 -32.86 -27.42
N VAL A 121 -9.04 -32.86 -26.30
CA VAL A 121 -7.63 -33.25 -26.27
C VAL A 121 -7.45 -34.70 -26.76
N LEU A 122 -8.33 -35.62 -26.36
CA LEU A 122 -8.28 -37.01 -26.84
C LEU A 122 -8.54 -37.11 -28.36
N GLU A 123 -9.59 -36.46 -28.85
CA GLU A 123 -10.02 -36.53 -30.24
C GLU A 123 -9.02 -35.88 -31.20
N GLU A 124 -8.45 -34.73 -30.84
CA GLU A 124 -7.42 -34.05 -31.64
C GLU A 124 -6.14 -34.89 -31.81
N ARG A 125 -5.90 -35.84 -30.89
CA ARG A 125 -4.73 -36.74 -30.92
C ARG A 125 -5.09 -38.14 -31.41
N GLY A 126 -6.28 -38.31 -31.98
CA GLY A 126 -6.71 -39.54 -32.65
C GLY A 126 -7.28 -40.63 -31.72
N ILE A 127 -7.60 -40.30 -30.47
CA ILE A 127 -8.37 -41.18 -29.57
C ILE A 127 -9.84 -40.79 -29.70
N LEU A 128 -10.54 -41.43 -30.64
CA LEU A 128 -11.92 -41.09 -31.00
C LEU A 128 -12.95 -41.64 -29.99
N SER A 129 -14.20 -41.16 -30.09
CA SER A 129 -15.30 -41.48 -29.18
C SER A 129 -15.67 -42.97 -29.03
N ASN A 130 -15.19 -43.86 -29.89
CA ASN A 130 -15.32 -45.31 -29.71
C ASN A 130 -14.29 -45.92 -28.74
N ALA A 131 -13.17 -45.23 -28.52
CA ALA A 131 -12.04 -45.67 -27.68
C ALA A 131 -12.12 -45.18 -26.23
N TYR A 132 -13.03 -44.24 -25.91
CA TYR A 132 -13.27 -43.79 -24.54
C TYR A 132 -14.76 -43.66 -24.18
N SER A 133 -15.08 -43.49 -22.90
CA SER A 133 -16.42 -43.10 -22.45
C SER A 133 -16.41 -42.39 -21.11
N PHE A 134 -17.28 -41.40 -20.98
CA PHE A 134 -17.60 -40.75 -19.71
C PHE A 134 -18.85 -41.38 -19.08
N GLN A 135 -18.72 -41.91 -17.87
CA GLN A 135 -19.82 -42.43 -17.05
C GLN A 135 -19.88 -41.60 -15.77
N LEU A 136 -20.38 -40.37 -15.89
CA LEU A 136 -20.35 -39.37 -14.82
C LEU A 136 -21.76 -39.14 -14.26
N SER A 137 -21.90 -39.14 -12.94
CA SER A 137 -23.17 -38.86 -12.26
C SER A 137 -23.31 -37.40 -11.82
N ALA A 138 -22.20 -36.69 -11.61
CA ALA A 138 -22.23 -35.27 -11.24
C ALA A 138 -22.36 -34.33 -12.46
N ILE A 139 -22.91 -33.14 -12.19
CA ILE A 139 -22.89 -32.02 -13.13
C ILE A 139 -21.59 -31.25 -12.92
N TYR A 140 -20.85 -31.02 -14.01
CA TYR A 140 -19.59 -30.29 -14.02
C TYR A 140 -19.82 -28.87 -14.53
N PRO A 141 -19.39 -27.83 -13.79
CA PRO A 141 -19.52 -26.46 -14.25
C PRO A 141 -18.63 -26.21 -15.47
N GLU A 142 -19.04 -25.27 -16.32
CA GLU A 142 -18.18 -24.76 -17.38
C GLU A 142 -17.08 -23.88 -16.78
N ARG A 143 -15.83 -24.13 -17.20
CA ARG A 143 -14.72 -23.26 -16.87
C ARG A 143 -14.73 -22.10 -17.85
N VAL A 144 -14.83 -20.88 -17.32
CA VAL A 144 -14.73 -19.65 -18.13
C VAL A 144 -13.40 -19.61 -18.86
N TYR A 145 -12.34 -20.03 -18.17
CA TYR A 145 -10.97 -20.01 -18.67
C TYR A 145 -10.17 -21.17 -18.04
N CYS A 146 -9.53 -21.98 -18.87
CA CYS A 146 -8.67 -23.09 -18.45
C CYS A 146 -7.50 -23.22 -19.42
N VAL A 147 -6.28 -23.24 -18.90
CA VAL A 147 -5.06 -23.25 -19.70
C VAL A 147 -4.29 -24.55 -19.48
N GLN A 148 -3.88 -25.17 -20.58
CA GLN A 148 -2.78 -26.13 -20.62
C GLN A 148 -1.51 -25.32 -20.85
N TYR A 149 -0.55 -25.34 -19.92
CA TYR A 149 0.65 -24.50 -20.01
C TYR A 149 1.91 -25.29 -19.67
N ASP A 150 2.76 -25.53 -20.67
CA ASP A 150 4.07 -26.20 -20.49
C ASP A 150 3.95 -27.58 -19.81
N GLU A 151 2.92 -28.34 -20.20
CA GLU A 151 2.67 -29.69 -19.72
C GLU A 151 2.23 -30.59 -20.88
N SER A 152 2.49 -31.89 -20.75
CA SER A 152 2.05 -32.87 -21.75
C SER A 152 0.53 -33.04 -21.75
N ASP A 153 -0.06 -33.43 -22.88
CA ASP A 153 -1.50 -33.70 -22.98
C ASP A 153 -1.95 -34.77 -21.96
N LEU A 154 -1.09 -35.76 -21.71
CA LEU A 154 -1.35 -36.80 -20.70
C LEU A 154 -1.43 -36.20 -19.29
N GLN A 155 -0.43 -35.39 -18.92
CA GLN A 155 -0.37 -34.73 -17.62
C GLN A 155 -1.55 -33.77 -17.43
N PHE A 156 -1.92 -33.03 -18.48
CA PHE A 156 -3.07 -32.13 -18.47
C PHE A 156 -4.37 -32.89 -18.16
N ILE A 157 -4.63 -34.00 -18.87
CA ILE A 157 -5.81 -34.85 -18.62
C ILE A 157 -5.77 -35.42 -17.19
N GLN A 158 -4.63 -35.93 -16.74
CA GLN A 158 -4.49 -36.50 -15.39
C GLN A 158 -4.76 -35.45 -14.31
N ARG A 159 -4.16 -34.27 -14.42
CA ARG A 159 -4.38 -33.14 -13.52
C ARG A 159 -5.85 -32.69 -13.50
N LEU A 160 -6.49 -32.56 -14.65
CA LEU A 160 -7.92 -32.21 -14.71
C LEU A 160 -8.80 -33.26 -14.05
N CYS A 161 -8.48 -34.54 -14.24
CA CYS A 161 -9.13 -35.64 -13.54
C CYS A 161 -8.91 -35.56 -12.02
N GLU A 162 -7.70 -35.22 -11.58
CA GLU A 162 -7.34 -35.05 -10.18
C GLU A 162 -8.09 -33.90 -9.51
N GLU A 163 -8.08 -32.70 -10.12
CA GLU A 163 -8.79 -31.52 -9.65
C GLU A 163 -10.29 -31.79 -9.45
N GLU A 164 -10.89 -32.46 -10.43
CA GLU A 164 -12.31 -32.78 -10.43
C GLU A 164 -12.66 -34.05 -9.65
N GLY A 165 -11.70 -34.88 -9.26
CA GLY A 165 -11.96 -36.18 -8.65
C GLY A 165 -12.57 -37.22 -9.60
N ILE A 166 -12.28 -37.12 -10.90
CA ILE A 166 -12.67 -38.09 -11.94
C ILE A 166 -11.60 -39.18 -12.00
N HIS A 167 -12.00 -40.43 -11.75
CA HIS A 167 -11.10 -41.55 -11.95
C HIS A 167 -11.16 -42.06 -13.39
N PHE A 168 -10.11 -42.73 -13.85
CA PHE A 168 -10.16 -43.48 -15.11
C PHE A 168 -9.49 -44.84 -15.00
N HIS A 169 -9.95 -45.78 -15.83
CA HIS A 169 -9.41 -47.14 -15.94
C HIS A 169 -9.58 -47.67 -17.36
N PHE A 170 -8.99 -48.84 -17.64
CA PHE A 170 -9.06 -49.48 -18.94
C PHE A 170 -9.92 -50.75 -18.89
N GLN A 171 -10.76 -50.93 -19.90
CA GLN A 171 -11.52 -52.16 -20.11
C GLN A 171 -10.96 -52.86 -21.34
N HIS A 172 -10.46 -54.08 -21.16
CA HIS A 172 -9.80 -54.84 -22.21
C HIS A 172 -10.75 -55.84 -22.88
N SER A 173 -10.52 -56.04 -24.17
CA SER A 173 -11.10 -57.09 -24.99
C SER A 173 -10.01 -57.59 -25.94
N ALA A 174 -10.23 -58.74 -26.59
CA ALA A 174 -9.26 -59.28 -27.53
C ALA A 174 -8.97 -58.34 -28.73
N SER A 175 -9.92 -57.45 -29.06
CA SER A 175 -9.85 -56.55 -30.23
C SER A 175 -9.56 -55.09 -29.89
N GLY A 176 -9.37 -54.74 -28.61
CA GLY A 176 -9.30 -53.34 -28.21
C GLY A 176 -9.29 -53.12 -26.71
N HIS A 177 -8.81 -51.94 -26.28
CA HIS A 177 -9.03 -51.43 -24.93
C HIS A 177 -9.87 -50.15 -24.99
N LYS A 178 -10.71 -49.93 -23.98
CA LYS A 178 -11.53 -48.72 -23.83
C LYS A 178 -11.14 -47.97 -22.58
N LEU A 179 -10.88 -46.67 -22.70
CA LEU A 179 -10.63 -45.76 -21.59
C LEU A 179 -11.95 -45.29 -20.96
N VAL A 180 -12.19 -45.59 -19.69
CA VAL A 180 -13.45 -45.26 -19.01
C VAL A 180 -13.19 -44.25 -17.91
N PHE A 181 -13.83 -43.10 -18.01
CA PHE A 181 -13.84 -42.06 -16.98
C PHE A 181 -15.10 -42.18 -16.12
N GLY A 182 -14.96 -42.06 -14.81
CA GLY A 182 -16.05 -42.12 -13.85
C GLY A 182 -15.82 -41.20 -12.65
N ASP A 183 -16.89 -40.88 -11.93
CA ASP A 183 -16.85 -40.03 -10.73
C ASP A 183 -17.62 -40.60 -9.53
N ASP A 184 -18.01 -41.87 -9.59
CA ASP A 184 -18.55 -42.61 -8.47
C ASP A 184 -18.24 -44.11 -8.56
N GLN A 185 -18.48 -44.83 -7.46
CA GLN A 185 -18.15 -46.24 -7.36
C GLN A 185 -19.03 -47.15 -8.25
N THR A 186 -20.19 -46.69 -8.73
CA THR A 186 -21.13 -47.50 -9.51
C THR A 186 -20.64 -47.78 -10.94
N VAL A 187 -19.68 -46.99 -11.41
CA VAL A 187 -19.02 -47.13 -12.72
C VAL A 187 -18.15 -48.39 -12.78
N PHE A 188 -17.60 -48.84 -11.64
CA PHE A 188 -16.72 -50.01 -11.59
C PHE A 188 -17.51 -51.31 -11.73
N ARG A 189 -17.04 -52.19 -12.62
CA ARG A 189 -17.67 -53.50 -12.88
C ARG A 189 -17.25 -54.53 -11.83
N LYS A 190 -18.13 -55.50 -11.56
CA LYS A 190 -17.83 -56.61 -10.64
C LYS A 190 -17.22 -57.79 -11.40
N LEU A 191 -16.13 -58.32 -10.88
CA LEU A 191 -15.53 -59.59 -11.33
C LEU A 191 -16.30 -60.78 -10.74
N ALA A 192 -16.01 -61.98 -11.25
CA ALA A 192 -16.49 -63.21 -10.63
C ALA A 192 -15.90 -63.34 -9.21
N PRO A 193 -16.64 -63.93 -8.24
CA PRO A 193 -16.12 -64.15 -6.90
C PRO A 193 -14.87 -65.06 -6.89
N VAL A 194 -13.87 -64.71 -6.09
CA VAL A 194 -12.61 -65.45 -5.97
C VAL A 194 -12.41 -65.90 -4.53
N ALA A 195 -12.15 -67.20 -4.35
CA ALA A 195 -11.92 -67.77 -3.03
C ALA A 195 -10.53 -67.40 -2.50
N TYR A 196 -10.47 -67.15 -1.19
CA TYR A 196 -9.24 -67.08 -0.42
C TYR A 196 -8.85 -68.49 0.04
N GLN A 197 -7.64 -68.91 -0.29
CA GLN A 197 -7.08 -70.16 0.19
C GLN A 197 -5.62 -69.92 0.56
N GLN A 198 -5.32 -69.97 1.87
CA GLN A 198 -3.95 -69.75 2.36
C GLN A 198 -2.98 -70.75 1.72
N ASP A 199 -1.85 -70.23 1.26
CA ASP A 199 -0.81 -71.06 0.64
C ASP A 199 -0.33 -72.15 1.61
N SER A 200 -0.55 -73.40 1.23
CA SER A 200 -0.20 -74.60 1.99
C SER A 200 0.86 -75.45 1.29
N GLY A 201 1.43 -74.96 0.19
CA GLY A 201 2.37 -75.71 -0.66
C GLY A 201 1.73 -76.72 -1.60
N MET A 202 0.40 -76.91 -1.54
CA MET A 202 -0.37 -77.67 -2.54
C MET A 202 -1.03 -76.70 -3.54
N ALA A 203 -0.98 -77.02 -4.83
CA ALA A 203 -1.65 -76.23 -5.86
C ALA A 203 -3.18 -76.36 -5.71
N ALA A 204 -3.88 -75.23 -5.67
CA ALA A 204 -5.34 -75.19 -5.68
C ALA A 204 -5.91 -75.67 -7.03
N ASP A 205 -7.10 -76.27 -7.03
CA ASP A 205 -7.77 -76.76 -8.24
C ASP A 205 -8.25 -75.63 -9.17
N LYS A 206 -8.43 -74.42 -8.62
CA LYS A 206 -8.82 -73.19 -9.31
C LYS A 206 -7.90 -72.06 -8.88
N PRO A 207 -7.77 -70.98 -9.68
CA PRO A 207 -7.07 -69.78 -9.25
C PRO A 207 -7.71 -69.17 -7.98
N VAL A 208 -6.89 -68.71 -7.05
CA VAL A 208 -7.31 -68.26 -5.71
C VAL A 208 -6.49 -67.06 -5.24
N ILE A 209 -7.02 -66.34 -4.25
CA ILE A 209 -6.24 -65.38 -3.46
C ILE A 209 -5.51 -66.13 -2.34
N LYS A 210 -4.18 -66.09 -2.35
CA LYS A 210 -3.32 -66.84 -1.42
C LYS A 210 -2.95 -66.06 -0.16
N ARG A 211 -2.90 -64.73 -0.29
CA ARG A 211 -2.59 -63.80 0.81
C ARG A 211 -3.48 -62.58 0.68
N PHE A 212 -3.96 -62.09 1.81
CA PHE A 212 -4.77 -60.87 1.89
C PHE A 212 -4.45 -60.17 3.22
N ASN A 213 -3.64 -59.11 3.17
CA ASN A 213 -3.28 -58.33 4.35
C ASN A 213 -4.06 -57.02 4.36
N LEU A 214 -4.69 -56.69 5.48
CA LEU A 214 -5.40 -55.42 5.63
C LEU A 214 -4.59 -54.44 6.48
N ARG A 215 -4.50 -53.21 6.02
CA ARG A 215 -3.87 -52.07 6.70
C ARG A 215 -4.92 -51.00 6.97
N LEU A 216 -4.86 -50.38 8.16
CA LEU A 216 -5.57 -49.13 8.44
C LEU A 216 -4.56 -48.04 8.80
N GLU A 217 -4.80 -46.81 8.34
CA GLU A 217 -4.04 -45.64 8.78
C GLU A 217 -4.95 -44.47 9.12
N THR A 218 -4.42 -43.58 9.97
CA THR A 218 -5.01 -42.26 10.20
C THR A 218 -5.02 -41.45 8.91
N ARG A 219 -6.13 -40.76 8.65
CA ARG A 219 -6.35 -39.85 7.53
C ARG A 219 -7.03 -38.57 7.99
N THR A 220 -6.96 -37.54 7.16
CA THR A 220 -7.72 -36.30 7.31
C THR A 220 -9.21 -36.61 7.53
N SER A 221 -9.82 -35.95 8.52
CA SER A 221 -11.22 -36.14 8.89
C SER A 221 -12.10 -34.94 8.52
N ARG A 222 -11.49 -33.79 8.24
CA ARG A 222 -12.15 -32.54 7.85
C ARG A 222 -11.39 -31.84 6.73
N VAL A 223 -12.12 -31.31 5.75
CA VAL A 223 -11.57 -30.47 4.68
C VAL A 223 -12.32 -29.15 4.65
N SER A 224 -11.57 -28.06 4.55
CA SER A 224 -12.08 -26.69 4.42
C SER A 224 -11.40 -26.01 3.23
N ARG A 225 -12.18 -25.34 2.38
CA ARG A 225 -11.68 -24.61 1.21
C ARG A 225 -12.30 -23.23 1.15
N ARG A 226 -11.52 -22.23 0.77
CA ARG A 226 -11.99 -20.85 0.59
C ARG A 226 -11.57 -20.29 -0.75
N ASP A 227 -12.30 -19.29 -1.21
CA ASP A 227 -11.94 -18.54 -2.40
C ASP A 227 -12.36 -17.07 -2.27
N TYR A 228 -12.12 -16.27 -3.30
CA TYR A 228 -12.55 -14.88 -3.41
C TYR A 228 -13.23 -14.62 -4.76
N ASP A 229 -14.45 -14.10 -4.71
CA ASP A 229 -15.18 -13.65 -5.89
C ASP A 229 -15.28 -12.11 -5.87
N PHE A 230 -14.61 -11.47 -6.83
CA PHE A 230 -14.59 -10.01 -6.91
C PHE A 230 -15.96 -9.41 -7.32
N GLU A 231 -16.85 -10.19 -7.94
CA GLU A 231 -18.23 -9.76 -8.25
C GLU A 231 -19.11 -9.80 -6.98
N LYS A 232 -18.70 -10.55 -5.96
CA LYS A 232 -19.40 -10.71 -4.66
C LYS A 232 -18.45 -10.53 -3.48
N PRO A 233 -17.74 -9.39 -3.35
CA PRO A 233 -16.56 -9.24 -2.48
C PRO A 233 -16.85 -9.32 -0.97
N ARG A 234 -18.12 -9.15 -0.56
CA ARG A 234 -18.56 -9.27 0.84
C ARG A 234 -18.95 -10.69 1.24
N ILE A 235 -19.18 -11.56 0.26
CA ILE A 235 -19.47 -12.96 0.50
C ILE A 235 -18.13 -13.66 0.46
N LEU A 236 -17.79 -14.40 1.51
CA LEU A 236 -16.66 -15.32 1.49
C LEU A 236 -17.17 -16.69 1.01
N PRO A 237 -16.84 -17.13 -0.22
CA PRO A 237 -17.06 -18.50 -0.64
C PRO A 237 -16.27 -19.45 0.27
N GLU A 238 -16.99 -20.33 0.96
CA GLU A 238 -16.41 -21.36 1.82
C GLU A 238 -17.14 -22.69 1.59
N GLY A 239 -16.36 -23.75 1.43
CA GLY A 239 -16.82 -25.13 1.34
C GLY A 239 -16.14 -25.98 2.40
N ALA A 240 -16.93 -26.75 3.15
CA ALA A 240 -16.40 -27.64 4.18
C ALA A 240 -17.09 -29.01 4.15
N ALA A 241 -16.30 -30.06 4.42
CA ALA A 241 -16.76 -31.42 4.59
C ALA A 241 -16.09 -32.03 5.83
N LYS A 242 -16.86 -32.71 6.68
CA LYS A 242 -16.35 -33.34 7.90
C LYS A 242 -16.93 -34.73 8.05
N SER A 243 -16.05 -35.69 8.33
CA SER A 243 -16.41 -37.06 8.69
C SER A 243 -16.60 -37.21 10.21
N ALA A 244 -17.24 -38.30 10.63
CA ALA A 244 -17.43 -38.61 12.05
C ALA A 244 -16.20 -39.25 12.72
N PHE A 245 -15.13 -39.51 11.97
CA PHE A 245 -13.93 -40.17 12.47
C PHE A 245 -13.04 -39.23 13.29
N LEU A 246 -12.29 -39.79 14.25
CA LEU A 246 -11.40 -39.06 15.16
C LEU A 246 -9.92 -39.49 14.97
N PRO A 247 -8.93 -38.65 15.30
CA PRO A 247 -9.06 -37.26 15.77
C PRO A 247 -9.52 -36.29 14.66
N ASP A 248 -9.96 -35.09 15.04
CA ASP A 248 -10.37 -34.04 14.09
C ASP A 248 -9.14 -33.38 13.44
N LEU A 249 -8.72 -33.92 12.29
CA LEU A 249 -7.59 -33.46 11.49
C LEU A 249 -8.09 -32.73 10.26
N GLU A 250 -7.71 -31.46 10.14
CA GLU A 250 -8.15 -30.56 9.07
C GLU A 250 -7.10 -30.38 7.98
N ASP A 251 -7.56 -30.48 6.72
CA ASP A 251 -6.89 -29.95 5.54
C ASP A 251 -7.60 -28.65 5.12
N TYR A 252 -6.89 -27.53 5.18
CA TYR A 252 -7.37 -26.21 4.77
C TYR A 252 -6.55 -25.69 3.58
N ASP A 253 -7.21 -25.08 2.59
CA ASP A 253 -6.53 -24.52 1.41
C ASP A 253 -7.24 -23.29 0.81
N TYR A 254 -6.47 -22.43 0.15
CA TYR A 254 -6.87 -21.24 -0.61
C TYR A 254 -5.83 -20.95 -1.72
N PRO A 255 -6.24 -20.65 -2.96
CA PRO A 255 -7.62 -20.53 -3.45
C PRO A 255 -8.26 -21.87 -3.83
N GLY A 256 -9.56 -22.01 -3.57
CA GLY A 256 -10.31 -23.26 -3.77
C GLY A 256 -10.91 -23.48 -5.17
N ARG A 257 -10.84 -22.48 -6.06
CA ARG A 257 -11.34 -22.47 -7.45
C ARG A 257 -12.86 -22.63 -7.56
N PHE A 258 -13.62 -21.87 -6.77
CA PHE A 258 -15.08 -21.83 -6.83
C PHE A 258 -15.66 -20.48 -6.39
N THR A 259 -16.79 -20.09 -6.97
CA THR A 259 -17.48 -18.83 -6.64
C THR A 259 -18.76 -19.05 -5.81
N ASP A 260 -19.26 -20.28 -5.72
CA ASP A 260 -20.47 -20.62 -4.97
C ASP A 260 -20.27 -21.75 -3.95
N ARG A 261 -21.09 -21.74 -2.90
CA ARG A 261 -20.99 -22.68 -1.78
C ARG A 261 -21.32 -24.13 -2.14
N ALA A 262 -22.19 -24.37 -3.12
CA ALA A 262 -22.57 -25.73 -3.50
C ALA A 262 -21.37 -26.43 -4.17
N ARG A 263 -20.69 -25.71 -5.07
CA ARG A 263 -19.44 -26.16 -5.69
C ARG A 263 -18.33 -26.32 -4.65
N GLY A 264 -18.14 -25.34 -3.76
CA GLY A 264 -17.15 -25.43 -2.69
C GLY A 264 -17.37 -26.66 -1.79
N LYS A 265 -18.63 -26.96 -1.43
CA LYS A 265 -18.97 -28.17 -0.66
C LYS A 265 -18.67 -29.45 -1.45
N GLN A 266 -18.98 -29.49 -2.74
CA GLN A 266 -18.66 -30.64 -3.60
C GLN A 266 -17.15 -30.92 -3.64
N LEU A 267 -16.34 -29.88 -3.86
CA LEU A 267 -14.87 -30.00 -3.90
C LEU A 267 -14.29 -30.43 -2.55
N ALA A 268 -14.78 -29.84 -1.43
CA ALA A 268 -14.36 -30.25 -0.09
C ALA A 268 -14.72 -31.72 0.21
N THR A 269 -15.90 -32.19 -0.21
CA THR A 269 -16.29 -33.61 -0.08
C THR A 269 -15.37 -34.50 -0.89
N ARG A 270 -15.10 -34.17 -2.16
CA ARG A 270 -14.19 -34.96 -3.02
C ARG A 270 -12.76 -34.98 -2.47
N ALA A 271 -12.27 -33.89 -1.91
CA ALA A 271 -10.98 -33.86 -1.24
C ALA A 271 -10.95 -34.72 0.03
N LEU A 272 -12.03 -34.74 0.82
CA LEU A 272 -12.14 -35.63 1.97
C LEU A 272 -12.20 -37.10 1.56
N GLU A 273 -12.95 -37.43 0.50
CA GLU A 273 -12.97 -38.77 -0.10
C GLU A 273 -11.57 -39.19 -0.58
N ARG A 274 -10.82 -38.29 -1.25
CA ARG A 274 -9.43 -38.51 -1.67
C ARG A 274 -8.51 -38.85 -0.51
N HIS A 275 -8.51 -38.03 0.55
CA HIS A 275 -7.72 -38.32 1.75
C HIS A 275 -8.07 -39.65 2.38
N ARG A 276 -9.30 -40.14 2.17
CA ARG A 276 -9.77 -41.38 2.80
C ARG A 276 -9.79 -42.56 1.84
N SER A 277 -9.42 -42.43 0.57
CA SER A 277 -9.57 -43.53 -0.40
C SER A 277 -8.73 -44.77 -0.04
N ASP A 278 -7.67 -44.59 0.74
CA ASP A 278 -6.76 -45.64 1.20
C ASP A 278 -6.71 -45.78 2.74
N TYR A 279 -7.69 -45.23 3.48
CA TYR A 279 -7.72 -45.34 4.95
C TYR A 279 -7.73 -46.80 5.40
N GLN A 280 -8.35 -47.68 4.59
CA GLN A 280 -8.38 -49.12 4.72
C GLN A 280 -7.90 -49.73 3.40
N LEU A 281 -6.66 -50.24 3.40
CA LEU A 281 -5.99 -50.73 2.21
C LEU A 281 -5.65 -52.21 2.37
N ALA A 282 -6.13 -53.03 1.45
CA ALA A 282 -5.80 -54.44 1.34
C ALA A 282 -4.68 -54.68 0.34
N GLU A 283 -3.67 -55.46 0.73
CA GLU A 283 -2.62 -55.96 -0.13
C GLU A 283 -2.79 -57.47 -0.32
N GLY A 284 -3.09 -57.89 -1.55
CA GLY A 284 -3.33 -59.27 -1.90
C GLY A 284 -2.25 -59.90 -2.78
N LYS A 285 -2.13 -61.22 -2.71
CA LYS A 285 -1.36 -62.04 -3.67
C LYS A 285 -2.19 -63.24 -4.10
N GLY A 286 -2.18 -63.56 -5.39
CA GLY A 286 -2.95 -64.68 -5.94
C GLY A 286 -2.45 -65.12 -7.31
N ASP A 287 -3.18 -66.03 -7.93
CA ASP A 287 -2.94 -66.51 -9.30
C ASP A 287 -4.18 -66.39 -10.20
N GLU A 288 -5.19 -65.63 -9.80
CA GLU A 288 -6.38 -65.33 -10.60
C GLU A 288 -6.06 -64.41 -11.79
N PRO A 289 -6.11 -64.90 -13.05
CA PRO A 289 -5.72 -64.11 -14.22
C PRO A 289 -6.71 -63.02 -14.61
N THR A 290 -7.95 -63.04 -14.09
CA THR A 290 -8.99 -62.06 -14.44
C THR A 290 -8.99 -60.79 -13.58
N LEU A 291 -8.09 -60.67 -12.61
CA LEU A 291 -7.97 -59.43 -11.82
C LEU A 291 -7.51 -58.28 -12.72
N VAL A 292 -8.26 -57.18 -12.72
CA VAL A 292 -7.99 -55.97 -13.51
C VAL A 292 -8.27 -54.75 -12.64
N SER A 293 -7.50 -53.68 -12.79
CA SER A 293 -7.70 -52.43 -12.05
C SER A 293 -9.03 -51.76 -12.45
N GLY A 294 -9.62 -50.98 -11.54
CA GLY A 294 -10.94 -50.38 -11.76
C GLY A 294 -12.09 -51.40 -11.84
N HIS A 295 -11.93 -52.55 -11.20
CA HIS A 295 -13.00 -53.53 -11.02
C HIS A 295 -13.13 -53.93 -9.55
N PHE A 296 -14.32 -54.36 -9.18
CA PHE A 296 -14.60 -54.91 -7.87
C PHE A 296 -14.33 -56.41 -7.82
N LEU A 297 -13.45 -56.82 -6.90
CA LEU A 297 -13.21 -58.19 -6.49
C LEU A 297 -14.14 -58.55 -5.32
N ALA A 298 -15.01 -59.54 -5.52
CA ALA A 298 -15.75 -60.16 -4.42
C ALA A 298 -14.90 -61.29 -3.82
N LEU A 299 -14.37 -61.07 -2.61
CA LEU A 299 -13.58 -62.08 -1.89
C LEU A 299 -14.52 -63.06 -1.18
N SER A 300 -14.22 -64.36 -1.23
CA SER A 300 -14.96 -65.39 -0.49
C SER A 300 -14.03 -66.31 0.29
N GLU A 301 -14.57 -67.05 1.26
CA GLU A 301 -13.84 -68.10 2.02
C GLU A 301 -12.64 -67.62 2.86
N HIS A 302 -12.46 -66.32 3.06
CA HIS A 302 -11.50 -65.78 4.01
C HIS A 302 -11.94 -66.10 5.46
N PRO A 303 -11.03 -66.56 6.36
CA PRO A 303 -11.38 -66.90 7.75
C PRO A 303 -12.03 -65.78 8.56
N ARG A 304 -11.75 -64.51 8.21
CA ARG A 304 -12.46 -63.34 8.73
C ARG A 304 -13.66 -63.03 7.86
N ALA A 305 -14.87 -63.25 8.39
CA ALA A 305 -16.13 -63.08 7.67
C ALA A 305 -16.31 -61.68 7.06
N GLU A 306 -15.92 -60.63 7.80
CA GLU A 306 -16.02 -59.22 7.37
C GLU A 306 -15.18 -58.89 6.12
N TRP A 307 -14.17 -59.70 5.81
CA TRP A 307 -13.32 -59.46 4.63
C TRP A 307 -13.88 -60.12 3.36
N ASN A 308 -14.87 -61.02 3.51
CA ASN A 308 -15.60 -61.62 2.41
C ASN A 308 -16.63 -60.63 1.85
N ASP A 309 -16.14 -59.49 1.38
CA ASP A 309 -16.92 -58.38 0.87
C ASP A 309 -16.37 -57.92 -0.50
N LEU A 310 -16.87 -56.81 -0.99
CA LEU A 310 -16.53 -56.20 -2.26
C LEU A 310 -15.36 -55.22 -2.12
N TRP A 311 -14.28 -55.47 -2.86
CA TRP A 311 -13.04 -54.70 -2.82
C TRP A 311 -12.71 -54.11 -4.19
N LEU A 312 -12.54 -52.79 -4.29
CA LEU A 312 -12.12 -52.11 -5.52
C LEU A 312 -10.62 -52.33 -5.73
N LEU A 313 -10.24 -52.93 -6.86
CA LEU A 313 -8.84 -53.10 -7.27
C LEU A 313 -8.28 -51.75 -7.76
N LEU A 314 -7.36 -51.18 -6.98
CA LEU A 314 -6.67 -49.92 -7.27
C LEU A 314 -5.48 -50.13 -8.20
N GLU A 315 -4.71 -51.19 -7.95
CA GLU A 315 -3.52 -51.57 -8.72
C GLU A 315 -3.43 -53.08 -8.79
N VAL A 316 -3.01 -53.61 -9.95
CA VAL A 316 -2.64 -55.00 -10.14
C VAL A 316 -1.26 -55.07 -10.81
N LEU A 317 -0.37 -55.83 -10.17
CA LEU A 317 0.95 -56.20 -10.67
C LEU A 317 0.90 -57.65 -11.12
N HIS A 318 1.16 -57.89 -12.39
CA HIS A 318 1.13 -59.20 -13.02
C HIS A 318 2.54 -59.71 -13.28
N GLU A 319 2.78 -60.99 -13.02
CA GLU A 319 4.03 -61.66 -13.37
C GLU A 319 3.71 -63.02 -14.00
N GLY A 320 4.22 -63.25 -15.22
CA GLY A 320 4.07 -64.51 -15.93
C GLY A 320 5.42 -65.06 -16.38
N LYS A 321 5.63 -66.38 -16.24
CA LYS A 321 6.85 -67.08 -16.70
C LYS A 321 6.48 -68.37 -17.42
N GLN A 322 7.04 -68.57 -18.60
CA GLN A 322 6.83 -69.74 -19.45
C GLN A 322 8.17 -70.22 -20.02
N PRO A 323 9.07 -70.79 -19.19
CA PRO A 323 10.38 -71.27 -19.66
C PRO A 323 10.30 -72.40 -20.69
N GLN A 324 9.14 -73.06 -20.84
CA GLN A 324 8.87 -74.12 -21.83
C GLN A 324 9.25 -73.71 -23.27
N VAL A 325 9.13 -72.43 -23.61
CA VAL A 325 9.42 -71.92 -24.96
C VAL A 325 10.91 -71.96 -25.31
N LEU A 326 11.81 -72.16 -24.34
CA LEU A 326 13.26 -72.25 -24.57
C LEU A 326 13.70 -73.65 -25.04
N GLY A 327 12.86 -74.68 -24.94
CA GLY A 327 13.20 -76.06 -25.31
C GLY A 327 14.50 -76.56 -24.65
N GLU A 328 15.41 -77.11 -25.46
CA GLU A 328 16.73 -77.60 -25.00
C GLU A 328 17.77 -76.48 -24.76
N SER A 329 17.42 -75.20 -24.98
CA SER A 329 18.34 -74.06 -24.89
C SER A 329 18.36 -73.40 -23.51
N ILE A 330 18.16 -74.19 -22.44
CA ILE A 330 18.23 -73.72 -21.06
C ILE A 330 19.70 -73.40 -20.74
N THR A 331 20.10 -72.13 -20.84
CA THR A 331 21.40 -71.69 -20.34
C THR A 331 21.38 -71.66 -18.82
N SER A 332 22.52 -71.93 -18.18
CA SER A 332 22.73 -72.03 -16.73
C SER A 332 22.50 -70.75 -15.92
N ASP A 333 21.98 -69.68 -16.54
CA ASP A 333 21.85 -68.35 -15.93
C ASP A 333 20.55 -68.14 -15.13
N VAL A 334 19.74 -69.18 -14.92
CA VAL A 334 18.41 -69.05 -14.27
C VAL A 334 18.46 -69.01 -12.73
N THR A 335 19.62 -69.08 -12.07
CA THR A 335 19.67 -69.25 -10.60
C THR A 335 20.62 -68.30 -9.86
N GLN A 336 20.43 -66.99 -9.96
CA GLN A 336 20.96 -66.05 -8.94
C GLN A 336 19.90 -65.39 -8.06
N ASN A 337 18.61 -65.51 -8.36
CA ASN A 337 17.56 -64.98 -7.50
C ASN A 337 16.96 -66.07 -6.61
N LYS A 338 16.98 -65.82 -5.30
CA LYS A 338 16.37 -66.64 -4.23
C LYS A 338 14.84 -66.59 -4.21
N ASP A 339 14.17 -66.28 -5.32
CA ASP A 339 12.70 -66.17 -5.37
C ASP A 339 12.11 -67.42 -6.04
N ASP A 340 11.18 -68.10 -5.37
CA ASP A 340 10.73 -69.46 -5.70
C ASP A 340 9.82 -69.55 -6.97
N PHE A 341 9.60 -68.45 -7.70
CA PHE A 341 8.67 -68.41 -8.84
C PHE A 341 9.36 -68.63 -10.20
N HIS A 342 9.21 -69.84 -10.73
CA HIS A 342 9.92 -70.32 -11.92
C HIS A 342 9.01 -70.54 -13.14
N GLN A 343 7.70 -70.72 -12.95
CA GLN A 343 6.72 -70.95 -14.02
C GLN A 343 5.31 -70.54 -13.57
N GLY A 344 4.48 -70.14 -14.54
CA GLY A 344 3.05 -69.92 -14.37
C GLY A 344 2.71 -68.44 -14.35
N TYR A 345 1.62 -68.10 -13.67
CA TYR A 345 1.15 -66.73 -13.49
C TYR A 345 0.90 -66.46 -12.00
N ARG A 346 1.29 -65.28 -11.55
CA ARG A 346 0.92 -64.73 -10.24
C ARG A 346 0.62 -63.24 -10.35
N ASN A 347 -0.16 -62.73 -9.40
CA ASN A 347 -0.39 -61.30 -9.25
C ASN A 347 -0.21 -60.84 -7.80
N ARG A 348 0.03 -59.54 -7.66
CA ARG A 348 -0.10 -58.79 -6.42
C ARG A 348 -1.04 -57.63 -6.69
N PHE A 349 -1.92 -57.30 -5.76
CA PHE A 349 -2.86 -56.22 -5.95
C PHE A 349 -3.04 -55.37 -4.70
N LEU A 350 -3.43 -54.12 -4.91
CA LEU A 350 -3.91 -53.21 -3.88
C LEU A 350 -5.40 -53.00 -4.06
N ALA A 351 -6.16 -53.05 -2.96
CA ALA A 351 -7.60 -52.87 -3.00
C ALA A 351 -8.14 -52.08 -1.81
N THR A 352 -9.24 -51.37 -2.01
CA THR A 352 -9.96 -50.60 -0.97
C THR A 352 -11.41 -51.09 -0.90
N PRO A 353 -12.10 -51.05 0.26
CA PRO A 353 -13.49 -51.53 0.33
C PRO A 353 -14.41 -50.66 -0.54
N TRP A 354 -15.55 -51.21 -0.94
CA TRP A 354 -16.46 -50.56 -1.89
C TRP A 354 -17.04 -49.22 -1.40
N ASP A 355 -17.15 -49.02 -0.09
CA ASP A 355 -17.66 -47.80 0.55
C ASP A 355 -16.60 -46.70 0.71
N ALA A 356 -15.31 -47.04 0.55
CA ALA A 356 -14.22 -46.07 0.41
C ALA A 356 -14.21 -45.51 -1.02
N HIS A 357 -14.87 -44.36 -1.19
CA HIS A 357 -14.98 -43.68 -2.49
C HIS A 357 -13.60 -43.31 -3.01
N TYR A 358 -13.22 -43.86 -4.18
CA TYR A 358 -11.93 -43.58 -4.76
C TYR A 358 -11.94 -42.22 -5.47
N ARG A 359 -10.95 -41.39 -5.13
CA ARG A 359 -10.60 -40.17 -5.84
C ARG A 359 -9.12 -40.21 -6.17
N PRO A 360 -8.71 -39.79 -7.37
CA PRO A 360 -7.29 -39.78 -7.73
C PRO A 360 -6.47 -38.91 -6.78
N PRO A 361 -5.27 -39.34 -6.36
CA PRO A 361 -4.34 -38.50 -5.60
C PRO A 361 -3.87 -37.31 -6.46
N LEU A 362 -3.49 -36.19 -5.83
CA LEU A 362 -2.97 -35.01 -6.54
C LEU A 362 -1.49 -35.20 -6.90
N GLU A 363 -1.20 -36.07 -7.88
CA GLU A 363 0.17 -36.42 -8.29
C GLU A 363 0.70 -35.54 -9.43
N HIS A 364 -0.17 -34.92 -10.21
CA HIS A 364 0.18 -34.11 -11.38
C HIS A 364 -0.07 -32.63 -11.06
N PRO A 365 0.88 -31.95 -10.38
CA PRO A 365 0.71 -30.56 -10.03
C PRO A 365 0.55 -29.72 -11.29
N LYS A 366 -0.29 -28.69 -11.19
CA LYS A 366 -0.38 -27.66 -12.21
C LYS A 366 0.98 -26.96 -12.34
N PRO A 367 1.44 -26.65 -13.55
CA PRO A 367 2.57 -25.74 -13.74
C PRO A 367 2.24 -24.37 -13.14
N MET A 368 2.83 -24.12 -11.96
CA MET A 368 2.70 -22.86 -11.20
C MET A 368 3.99 -22.05 -11.32
N GLY A 369 3.92 -20.74 -11.09
CA GLY A 369 5.11 -19.88 -11.04
C GLY A 369 5.46 -19.22 -12.37
N ILE A 370 4.46 -18.99 -13.22
CA ILE A 370 4.61 -18.09 -14.36
C ILE A 370 4.85 -16.69 -13.80
N GLY A 371 6.01 -16.11 -14.10
CA GLY A 371 6.27 -14.70 -13.85
C GLY A 371 5.35 -13.80 -14.68
N SER A 372 5.63 -12.51 -14.73
CA SER A 372 4.88 -11.65 -15.64
C SER A 372 5.25 -11.94 -17.10
N GLN A 373 4.24 -12.02 -17.96
CA GLN A 373 4.37 -12.18 -19.41
C GLN A 373 3.80 -10.96 -20.12
N THR A 374 4.18 -10.76 -21.37
CA THR A 374 3.56 -9.73 -22.21
C THR A 374 2.48 -10.33 -23.10
N ALA A 375 1.44 -9.54 -23.36
CA ALA A 375 0.32 -9.90 -24.23
C ALA A 375 -0.18 -8.65 -24.97
N ILE A 376 -0.86 -8.83 -26.09
CA ILE A 376 -1.47 -7.73 -26.84
C ILE A 376 -2.95 -7.63 -26.51
N VAL A 377 -3.45 -6.42 -26.28
CA VAL A 377 -4.88 -6.18 -26.04
C VAL A 377 -5.68 -6.42 -27.32
N THR A 378 -6.76 -7.19 -27.23
CA THR A 378 -7.62 -7.58 -28.36
C THR A 378 -9.06 -7.13 -28.18
N GLY A 379 -9.84 -7.19 -29.26
CA GLY A 379 -11.26 -6.87 -29.25
C GLY A 379 -11.88 -6.97 -30.64
N PRO A 380 -13.16 -6.55 -30.78
CA PRO A 380 -13.88 -6.63 -32.04
C PRO A 380 -13.22 -5.81 -33.14
N LYS A 381 -13.34 -6.30 -34.38
CA LYS A 381 -12.79 -5.63 -35.55
C LYS A 381 -13.38 -4.21 -35.70
N GLY A 382 -12.49 -3.21 -35.73
CA GLY A 382 -12.85 -1.81 -35.94
C GLY A 382 -13.10 -1.00 -34.66
N GLU A 383 -13.00 -1.62 -33.48
CA GLU A 383 -13.00 -0.93 -32.20
C GLU A 383 -11.57 -0.52 -31.79
N GLU A 384 -11.43 0.57 -31.02
CA GLU A 384 -10.16 0.97 -30.41
C GLU A 384 -10.10 0.60 -28.91
N ILE A 385 -11.26 0.47 -28.25
CA ILE A 385 -11.39 0.23 -26.82
C ILE A 385 -12.45 -0.85 -26.63
N HIS A 386 -12.09 -1.96 -25.98
CA HIS A 386 -13.00 -3.05 -25.66
C HIS A 386 -12.86 -3.44 -24.19
N CYS A 387 -13.84 -3.02 -23.38
CA CYS A 387 -13.89 -3.30 -21.96
C CYS A 387 -15.30 -3.58 -21.46
N ASP A 388 -15.42 -4.19 -20.29
CA ASP A 388 -16.69 -4.45 -19.62
C ASP A 388 -16.97 -3.46 -18.47
N GLU A 389 -18.02 -3.71 -17.68
CA GLU A 389 -18.45 -2.86 -16.56
C GLU A 389 -17.41 -2.71 -15.44
N TYR A 390 -16.42 -3.61 -15.38
CA TYR A 390 -15.33 -3.58 -14.40
C TYR A 390 -14.02 -3.00 -14.98
N GLY A 391 -14.04 -2.54 -16.23
CA GLY A 391 -12.83 -2.08 -16.92
C GLY A 391 -11.85 -3.21 -17.27
N ARG A 392 -12.33 -4.47 -17.33
CA ARG A 392 -11.52 -5.60 -17.78
C ARG A 392 -11.32 -5.51 -19.29
N ILE A 393 -10.22 -6.08 -19.78
CA ILE A 393 -9.90 -6.16 -21.21
C ILE A 393 -9.70 -7.61 -21.63
N LYS A 394 -9.59 -7.85 -22.94
CA LYS A 394 -9.16 -9.15 -23.49
C LYS A 394 -7.76 -9.02 -24.08
N VAL A 395 -7.00 -10.11 -24.07
CA VAL A 395 -5.61 -10.14 -24.49
C VAL A 395 -5.30 -11.39 -25.31
N GLN A 396 -4.29 -11.31 -26.17
CA GLN A 396 -3.69 -12.48 -26.80
C GLN A 396 -2.25 -12.63 -26.31
N PHE A 397 -1.94 -13.80 -25.76
CA PHE A 397 -0.58 -14.18 -25.42
C PHE A 397 0.20 -14.59 -26.66
N TYR A 398 1.51 -14.35 -26.69
CA TYR A 398 2.35 -14.70 -27.84
C TYR A 398 2.51 -16.20 -28.08
N TRP A 399 2.27 -17.02 -27.06
CA TRP A 399 2.26 -18.47 -27.17
C TRP A 399 0.90 -19.04 -27.60
N ASP A 400 -0.17 -18.24 -27.57
CA ASP A 400 -1.48 -18.66 -28.02
C ASP A 400 -1.53 -18.70 -29.56
N ARG A 401 -1.39 -19.93 -30.08
CA ARG A 401 -1.33 -20.22 -31.52
C ARG A 401 -2.71 -20.29 -32.17
N ASP A 402 -3.76 -20.55 -31.39
CA ASP A 402 -5.12 -20.71 -31.88
C ASP A 402 -5.90 -19.37 -31.82
N GLY A 403 -5.44 -18.41 -31.02
CA GLY A 403 -5.99 -17.07 -30.89
C GLY A 403 -6.04 -16.29 -32.22
N GLN A 404 -7.18 -15.64 -32.47
CA GLN A 404 -7.47 -14.91 -33.72
C GLN A 404 -7.30 -13.39 -33.60
N ALA A 405 -6.74 -12.91 -32.49
CA ALA A 405 -6.61 -11.49 -32.15
C ALA A 405 -7.95 -10.73 -32.09
N ASP A 406 -9.00 -11.40 -31.63
CA ASP A 406 -10.38 -10.91 -31.58
C ASP A 406 -10.96 -10.90 -30.16
N ASP A 407 -12.25 -10.57 -30.06
CA ASP A 407 -13.02 -10.53 -28.80
C ASP A 407 -13.29 -11.92 -28.19
N LYS A 408 -12.83 -13.01 -28.81
CA LYS A 408 -12.99 -14.38 -28.30
C LYS A 408 -11.67 -15.00 -27.89
N THR A 409 -10.56 -14.29 -28.05
CA THR A 409 -9.21 -14.83 -27.86
C THR A 409 -8.92 -15.18 -26.39
N SER A 410 -9.41 -14.39 -25.42
CA SER A 410 -9.27 -14.70 -24.00
C SER A 410 -10.54 -14.44 -23.18
N CYS A 411 -10.48 -14.82 -21.90
CA CYS A 411 -11.40 -14.34 -20.88
C CYS A 411 -11.21 -12.84 -20.61
N TRP A 412 -12.11 -12.26 -19.83
CA TRP A 412 -11.96 -10.91 -19.30
C TRP A 412 -10.88 -10.86 -18.23
N VAL A 413 -9.85 -10.06 -18.47
CA VAL A 413 -8.67 -9.89 -17.61
C VAL A 413 -8.77 -8.55 -16.88
N ARG A 414 -8.70 -8.58 -15.54
CA ARG A 414 -8.69 -7.35 -14.73
C ARG A 414 -7.42 -6.54 -14.95
N VAL A 415 -7.55 -5.21 -14.91
CA VAL A 415 -6.44 -4.27 -15.07
C VAL A 415 -6.16 -3.60 -13.73
N ALA A 416 -4.93 -3.73 -13.24
CA ALA A 416 -4.49 -3.05 -12.04
C ALA A 416 -4.46 -1.54 -12.28
N SER A 417 -5.03 -0.78 -11.35
CA SER A 417 -4.91 0.67 -11.29
C SER A 417 -3.95 1.07 -10.19
N GLY A 418 -3.18 2.14 -10.41
CA GLY A 418 -2.32 2.73 -9.37
C GLY A 418 -3.10 3.27 -8.17
N TRP A 419 -4.42 3.50 -8.31
CA TRP A 419 -5.29 3.93 -7.21
C TRP A 419 -6.75 3.55 -7.50
N ALA A 420 -7.36 2.69 -6.68
CA ALA A 420 -8.75 2.25 -6.84
C ALA A 420 -9.48 2.22 -5.49
N GLY A 421 -10.51 3.05 -5.35
CA GLY A 421 -11.37 3.16 -4.17
C GLY A 421 -12.86 2.99 -4.51
N SER A 422 -13.72 3.09 -3.50
CA SER A 422 -15.18 2.98 -3.69
C SER A 422 -15.71 4.20 -4.46
N THR A 423 -15.86 4.08 -5.78
CA THR A 423 -16.30 5.15 -6.72
C THR A 423 -15.33 6.31 -6.93
N TYR A 424 -14.05 6.14 -6.60
CA TYR A 424 -12.98 7.11 -6.86
C TYR A 424 -11.66 6.38 -7.19
N GLY A 425 -10.71 7.09 -7.81
CA GLY A 425 -9.40 6.53 -8.19
C GLY A 425 -9.00 6.88 -9.62
N GLY A 426 -7.89 6.31 -10.08
CA GLY A 426 -7.43 6.42 -11.46
C GLY A 426 -8.00 5.29 -12.34
N ILE A 427 -8.35 5.59 -13.58
CA ILE A 427 -8.72 4.60 -14.58
C ILE A 427 -8.13 4.97 -15.94
N ALA A 428 -7.30 4.08 -16.48
CA ALA A 428 -6.73 4.20 -17.82
C ALA A 428 -6.85 2.83 -18.50
N ILE A 429 -7.88 2.67 -19.32
CA ILE A 429 -8.21 1.38 -19.95
C ILE A 429 -7.24 1.14 -21.12
N PRO A 430 -6.44 0.06 -21.11
CA PRO A 430 -5.59 -0.29 -22.25
C PRO A 430 -6.42 -0.50 -23.52
N ARG A 431 -5.93 0.04 -24.64
CA ARG A 431 -6.59 0.01 -25.95
C ARG A 431 -6.16 -1.19 -26.77
N ILE A 432 -7.00 -1.60 -27.72
CA ILE A 432 -6.69 -2.67 -28.66
C ILE A 432 -5.37 -2.36 -29.37
N GLY A 433 -4.47 -3.34 -29.43
CA GLY A 433 -3.13 -3.21 -29.99
C GLY A 433 -2.05 -2.72 -29.03
N MET A 434 -2.40 -2.28 -27.80
CA MET A 434 -1.39 -1.99 -26.78
C MET A 434 -0.77 -3.29 -26.24
N GLU A 435 0.52 -3.23 -25.91
CA GLU A 435 1.21 -4.31 -25.20
C GLU A 435 1.04 -4.12 -23.68
N VAL A 436 0.59 -5.17 -23.01
CA VAL A 436 0.35 -5.20 -21.56
C VAL A 436 1.20 -6.25 -20.88
N LEU A 437 1.58 -5.97 -19.63
CA LEU A 437 2.22 -6.91 -18.73
C LEU A 437 1.13 -7.65 -17.95
N VAL A 438 1.06 -8.97 -18.10
CA VAL A 438 0.10 -9.87 -17.44
C VAL A 438 0.81 -10.71 -16.39
N THR A 439 0.38 -10.59 -15.14
CA THR A 439 0.79 -11.44 -14.02
C THR A 439 -0.31 -12.44 -13.71
N PHE A 440 0.01 -13.55 -13.05
CA PHE A 440 -0.93 -14.61 -12.72
C PHE A 440 -1.11 -14.71 -11.20
N LEU A 441 -2.36 -14.63 -10.71
CA LEU A 441 -2.64 -14.74 -9.28
C LEU A 441 -2.23 -16.13 -8.76
N GLU A 442 -1.50 -16.17 -7.63
CA GLU A 442 -0.86 -17.40 -7.11
C GLU A 442 0.08 -18.10 -8.12
N GLY A 443 0.45 -17.44 -9.23
CA GLY A 443 1.19 -18.05 -10.33
C GLY A 443 0.37 -19.02 -11.19
N ASP A 444 -0.97 -19.00 -11.09
CA ASP A 444 -1.91 -19.87 -11.80
C ASP A 444 -2.23 -19.31 -13.21
N PRO A 445 -1.87 -20.02 -14.31
CA PRO A 445 -2.15 -19.56 -15.67
C PRO A 445 -3.64 -19.31 -15.98
N ASP A 446 -4.57 -19.86 -15.19
CA ASP A 446 -6.00 -19.59 -15.35
C ASP A 446 -6.45 -18.26 -14.70
N GLN A 447 -5.56 -17.54 -14.01
CA GLN A 447 -5.87 -16.31 -13.28
C GLN A 447 -5.04 -15.11 -13.74
N PRO A 448 -5.14 -14.70 -15.03
CA PRO A 448 -4.42 -13.54 -15.52
C PRO A 448 -4.92 -12.23 -14.88
N LEU A 449 -3.99 -11.31 -14.65
CA LEU A 449 -4.20 -9.95 -14.16
C LEU A 449 -3.20 -9.03 -14.88
N VAL A 450 -3.71 -8.01 -15.58
CA VAL A 450 -2.85 -6.98 -16.18
C VAL A 450 -2.30 -6.08 -15.08
N THR A 451 -0.98 -5.95 -14.99
CA THR A 451 -0.28 -5.15 -13.96
C THR A 451 0.44 -3.93 -14.52
N GLY A 452 0.54 -3.80 -15.84
CA GLY A 452 1.15 -2.63 -16.49
C GLY A 452 0.99 -2.63 -18.01
N CYS A 453 1.46 -1.56 -18.65
CA CYS A 453 1.54 -1.41 -20.11
C CYS A 453 2.98 -1.12 -20.53
N LEU A 454 3.36 -1.55 -21.72
CA LEU A 454 4.72 -1.40 -22.25
C LEU A 454 4.71 -0.66 -23.60
N TYR A 455 5.74 0.15 -23.84
CA TYR A 455 6.03 0.73 -25.15
C TYR A 455 6.96 -0.21 -25.94
N HIS A 456 6.80 -0.24 -27.26
CA HIS A 456 7.64 -1.01 -28.19
C HIS A 456 7.88 -0.23 -29.49
N LYS A 457 8.43 -0.90 -30.52
CA LYS A 457 8.87 -0.24 -31.76
C LYS A 457 7.74 0.43 -32.57
N GLU A 458 6.52 -0.07 -32.46
CA GLU A 458 5.35 0.46 -33.17
C GLU A 458 4.53 1.39 -32.26
N ASN A 459 4.31 0.97 -31.01
CA ASN A 459 3.75 1.81 -29.95
C ASN A 459 4.89 2.52 -29.23
N VAL A 460 5.40 3.60 -29.83
CA VAL A 460 6.51 4.38 -29.28
C VAL A 460 6.07 5.30 -28.15
N VAL A 461 7.03 5.69 -27.32
CA VAL A 461 6.84 6.71 -26.28
C VAL A 461 6.31 8.04 -26.88
N PRO A 462 5.55 8.86 -26.13
CA PRO A 462 4.90 10.07 -26.67
C PRO A 462 5.84 11.16 -27.21
N TYR A 463 7.11 11.13 -26.82
CA TYR A 463 8.17 12.06 -27.25
C TYR A 463 9.45 11.30 -27.52
N ASP A 464 10.26 11.80 -28.47
CA ASP A 464 11.52 11.16 -28.83
C ASP A 464 12.46 11.03 -27.63
N LEU A 465 12.88 9.81 -27.34
CA LEU A 465 13.89 9.48 -26.34
C LEU A 465 15.17 8.99 -27.02
N PRO A 466 16.36 9.32 -26.47
CA PRO A 466 16.60 9.95 -25.16
C PRO A 466 16.59 11.49 -25.17
N ALA A 467 16.29 12.14 -26.30
CA ALA A 467 16.35 13.61 -26.43
C ALA A 467 15.51 14.35 -25.38
N ASN A 468 14.32 13.84 -25.07
CA ASN A 468 13.38 14.43 -24.12
C ASN A 468 13.29 13.67 -22.79
N LYS A 469 14.41 13.11 -22.31
CA LYS A 469 14.48 12.26 -21.10
C LYS A 469 14.07 12.95 -19.78
N THR A 470 13.96 14.28 -19.78
CA THR A 470 13.53 15.10 -18.63
C THR A 470 12.02 15.38 -18.62
N ARG A 471 11.26 14.83 -19.57
CA ARG A 471 9.80 15.00 -19.64
C ARG A 471 9.06 13.85 -18.97
N SER A 472 8.16 14.21 -18.07
CA SER A 472 7.11 13.34 -17.55
C SER A 472 5.78 13.74 -18.17
N THR A 473 5.02 12.80 -18.74
CA THR A 473 3.77 13.13 -19.46
C THR A 473 2.65 12.13 -19.18
N PHE A 474 1.44 12.65 -19.04
CA PHE A 474 0.19 11.92 -19.17
C PHE A 474 -0.53 12.43 -20.42
N LYS A 475 -0.35 11.72 -21.53
CA LYS A 475 -0.91 12.08 -22.84
C LYS A 475 -1.94 11.05 -23.28
N THR A 476 -3.12 11.53 -23.62
CA THR A 476 -4.25 10.72 -24.12
C THR A 476 -4.40 10.88 -25.62
N LEU A 477 -5.23 10.05 -26.26
CA LEU A 477 -5.56 10.17 -27.68
C LEU A 477 -7.08 10.21 -27.84
N SER A 478 -7.62 11.15 -28.63
CA SER A 478 -9.06 11.15 -28.94
C SER A 478 -9.49 9.81 -29.55
N SER A 479 -10.66 9.31 -29.17
CA SER A 479 -11.21 8.03 -29.64
C SER A 479 -12.66 8.22 -30.07
N PRO A 480 -13.13 7.57 -31.15
CA PRO A 480 -12.34 6.77 -32.11
C PRO A 480 -11.67 7.64 -33.21
N GLY A 481 -10.62 7.10 -33.85
CA GLY A 481 -9.99 7.65 -35.06
C GLY A 481 -8.98 8.78 -34.81
N GLY A 482 -8.28 8.74 -33.67
CA GLY A 482 -7.61 9.89 -33.03
C GLY A 482 -6.75 10.79 -33.93
N LYS A 483 -7.10 12.09 -33.96
CA LYS A 483 -6.32 13.20 -34.57
C LYS A 483 -6.01 14.34 -33.57
N GLY A 484 -6.32 14.13 -32.30
CA GLY A 484 -6.19 15.11 -31.22
C GLY A 484 -5.86 14.43 -29.89
N TYR A 485 -5.46 15.20 -28.87
CA TYR A 485 -4.98 14.68 -27.59
C TYR A 485 -5.28 15.63 -26.43
N ASN A 486 -5.47 15.09 -25.22
CA ASN A 486 -5.32 15.86 -23.99
C ASN A 486 -3.99 15.50 -23.33
N GLU A 487 -3.32 16.46 -22.73
CA GLU A 487 -2.00 16.23 -22.15
C GLU A 487 -1.77 17.07 -20.88
N PHE A 488 -1.19 16.41 -19.88
CA PHE A 488 -0.51 17.04 -18.77
C PHE A 488 0.96 16.63 -18.81
N ARG A 489 1.86 17.59 -18.96
CA ARG A 489 3.31 17.36 -19.14
C ARG A 489 4.12 18.25 -18.21
N ILE A 490 5.11 17.66 -17.57
CA ILE A 490 6.11 18.33 -16.74
C ILE A 490 7.47 18.15 -17.44
N GLU A 491 8.13 19.25 -17.77
CA GLU A 491 9.50 19.33 -18.26
C GLU A 491 10.41 19.76 -17.10
N ASP A 492 11.36 18.91 -16.73
CA ASP A 492 12.32 19.15 -15.64
C ASP A 492 13.70 19.60 -16.14
N LYS A 493 13.82 19.98 -17.43
CA LYS A 493 15.06 20.52 -17.97
C LYS A 493 15.39 21.86 -17.28
N LYS A 494 16.46 21.87 -16.49
CA LYS A 494 16.96 23.06 -15.77
C LYS A 494 17.07 24.30 -16.68
N GLY A 495 16.46 25.40 -16.26
CA GLY A 495 16.43 26.68 -17.00
C GLY A 495 15.39 26.73 -18.12
N ALA A 496 14.63 25.65 -18.31
CA ALA A 496 13.57 25.53 -19.30
C ALA A 496 12.40 24.70 -18.75
N GLU A 497 12.22 24.68 -17.41
CA GLU A 497 11.18 23.94 -16.74
C GLU A 497 9.79 24.42 -17.19
N GLN A 498 8.88 23.48 -17.45
CA GLN A 498 7.56 23.82 -17.95
C GLN A 498 6.50 22.81 -17.49
N ILE A 499 5.39 23.33 -16.99
CA ILE A 499 4.14 22.58 -16.91
C ILE A 499 3.30 22.96 -18.14
N TYR A 500 2.97 21.98 -18.97
CA TYR A 500 2.14 22.14 -20.15
C TYR A 500 0.83 21.38 -19.96
N LEU A 501 -0.26 22.11 -20.07
CA LEU A 501 -1.62 21.59 -20.03
C LEU A 501 -2.29 21.84 -21.38
N HIS A 502 -2.78 20.79 -22.01
CA HIS A 502 -3.51 20.87 -23.27
C HIS A 502 -4.85 20.15 -23.17
N ALA A 503 -5.93 20.89 -23.38
CA ALA A 503 -7.26 20.36 -23.58
C ALA A 503 -7.61 20.42 -25.06
N GLN A 504 -8.00 19.29 -25.66
CA GLN A 504 -8.35 19.23 -27.08
C GLN A 504 -9.63 20.00 -27.41
N ARG A 505 -10.51 20.19 -26.42
CA ARG A 505 -11.81 20.84 -26.60
C ARG A 505 -12.17 21.76 -25.42
N ASP A 506 -12.75 21.20 -24.36
CA ASP A 506 -13.23 21.96 -23.20
C ASP A 506 -12.26 21.78 -22.01
N TRP A 507 -12.03 22.84 -21.25
CA TRP A 507 -11.33 22.80 -19.96
C TRP A 507 -12.25 23.42 -18.90
N ASP A 508 -12.80 22.56 -18.04
CA ASP A 508 -13.64 22.97 -16.91
C ASP A 508 -12.84 22.84 -15.60
N GLU A 509 -12.76 23.94 -14.85
CA GLU A 509 -12.12 23.98 -13.53
C GLU A 509 -13.17 24.36 -12.48
N ASN A 510 -13.45 23.47 -11.52
CA ASN A 510 -14.41 23.71 -10.43
C ASN A 510 -13.70 23.68 -9.07
N ILE A 511 -13.67 24.82 -8.38
CA ILE A 511 -13.02 24.97 -7.07
C ILE A 511 -14.07 25.30 -6.02
N GLU A 512 -14.37 24.32 -5.15
CA GLU A 512 -15.42 24.44 -4.12
C GLU A 512 -15.08 25.40 -2.98
N HIS A 513 -13.81 25.82 -2.85
CA HIS A 513 -13.40 26.72 -1.77
C HIS A 513 -12.52 27.87 -2.27
N ASN A 514 -11.20 27.67 -2.39
CA ASN A 514 -10.27 28.75 -2.73
C ASN A 514 -9.37 28.38 -3.89
N GLN A 515 -9.37 29.16 -4.97
CA GLN A 515 -8.34 29.13 -6.01
C GLN A 515 -7.27 30.18 -5.67
N LYS A 516 -5.98 29.81 -5.69
CA LYS A 516 -4.85 30.73 -5.46
C LYS A 516 -3.85 30.58 -6.59
N ILE A 517 -3.56 31.67 -7.29
CA ILE A 517 -2.59 31.71 -8.40
C ILE A 517 -1.49 32.74 -8.05
N ARG A 518 -0.23 32.29 -8.02
CA ARG A 518 0.95 33.16 -7.89
C ARG A 518 1.85 32.93 -9.08
N VAL A 519 2.06 33.98 -9.87
CA VAL A 519 2.98 33.98 -11.02
C VAL A 519 4.19 34.82 -10.63
N GLY A 520 5.39 34.24 -10.70
CA GLY A 520 6.63 34.89 -10.27
C GLY A 520 7.22 35.87 -11.30
N ASN A 521 6.72 35.83 -12.54
CA ASN A 521 7.08 36.73 -13.62
C ASN A 521 5.80 37.18 -14.35
N GLU A 522 5.60 36.78 -15.60
CA GLU A 522 4.48 37.22 -16.42
C GLU A 522 3.36 36.20 -16.55
N ARG A 523 2.12 36.70 -16.61
CA ARG A 523 0.94 35.93 -17.01
C ARG A 523 0.40 36.52 -18.32
N HIS A 524 0.21 35.67 -19.32
CA HIS A 524 -0.39 36.02 -20.61
C HIS A 524 -1.66 35.22 -20.81
N ASP A 525 -2.80 35.90 -20.96
CA ASP A 525 -4.08 35.28 -21.30
C ASP A 525 -4.51 35.77 -22.69
N MET A 526 -4.73 34.84 -23.63
CA MET A 526 -5.28 35.13 -24.96
C MET A 526 -6.61 34.41 -25.12
N VAL A 527 -7.67 35.17 -25.36
CA VAL A 527 -9.01 34.64 -25.62
C VAL A 527 -9.43 35.12 -27.01
N GLU A 528 -9.62 34.19 -27.95
CA GLU A 528 -9.97 34.53 -29.33
C GLU A 528 -11.43 35.01 -29.50
N ALA A 529 -12.29 34.67 -28.53
CA ALA A 529 -13.71 35.01 -28.52
C ALA A 529 -14.08 35.80 -27.25
N ASN A 530 -15.01 35.28 -26.45
CA ASN A 530 -15.60 36.02 -25.32
C ASN A 530 -15.00 35.61 -23.98
N THR A 531 -14.85 36.57 -23.07
CA THR A 531 -14.60 36.34 -21.64
C THR A 531 -15.79 36.88 -20.84
N LEU A 532 -16.31 36.08 -19.92
CA LEU A 532 -17.31 36.47 -18.94
C LEU A 532 -16.76 36.24 -17.54
N THR A 533 -16.87 37.24 -16.67
CA THR A 533 -16.49 37.13 -15.25
C THR A 533 -17.65 37.61 -14.40
N GLU A 534 -18.18 36.74 -13.54
CA GLU A 534 -19.23 37.06 -12.56
C GLU A 534 -18.65 36.91 -11.14
N LEU A 535 -18.57 38.02 -10.40
CA LEU A 535 -18.11 38.04 -9.01
C LEU A 535 -19.31 38.36 -8.11
N LYS A 536 -19.71 37.41 -7.25
CA LYS A 536 -20.98 37.50 -6.51
C LYS A 536 -20.91 38.28 -5.19
N ALA A 537 -19.72 38.52 -4.65
CA ALA A 537 -19.54 39.21 -3.37
C ALA A 537 -18.60 40.40 -3.51
N GLU A 538 -17.30 40.19 -3.32
CA GLU A 538 -16.30 41.25 -3.28
C GLU A 538 -15.09 40.93 -4.15
N GLU A 539 -14.56 41.96 -4.80
CA GLU A 539 -13.29 41.92 -5.52
C GLU A 539 -12.30 42.84 -4.81
N HIS A 540 -11.16 42.29 -4.38
CA HIS A 540 -10.03 43.08 -3.86
C HIS A 540 -8.87 42.96 -4.85
N ARG A 541 -8.59 44.05 -5.57
CA ARG A 541 -7.45 44.13 -6.49
C ARG A 541 -6.47 45.21 -6.04
N ILE A 542 -5.26 44.80 -5.69
CA ILE A 542 -4.15 45.70 -5.30
C ILE A 542 -3.09 45.63 -6.40
N THR A 543 -2.70 46.79 -6.93
CA THR A 543 -1.62 46.92 -7.92
C THR A 543 -0.54 47.82 -7.32
N HIS A 544 0.68 47.30 -7.15
CA HIS A 544 1.78 48.02 -6.49
C HIS A 544 2.50 49.04 -7.40
N LEU A 545 2.43 48.85 -8.72
CA LEU A 545 3.01 49.73 -9.73
C LEU A 545 1.89 50.22 -10.68
N ASP A 546 2.21 50.53 -11.93
CA ASP A 546 1.23 51.03 -12.89
C ASP A 546 0.17 49.98 -13.23
N ARG A 547 -1.10 50.35 -13.10
CA ARG A 547 -2.18 49.71 -13.85
C ARG A 547 -2.34 50.44 -15.18
N LYS A 548 -1.72 49.93 -16.25
CA LYS A 548 -1.92 50.44 -17.62
C LYS A 548 -3.12 49.72 -18.23
N THR A 549 -4.15 50.47 -18.63
CA THR A 549 -5.33 49.95 -19.35
C THR A 549 -5.45 50.74 -20.65
N GLU A 550 -5.36 50.06 -21.79
CA GLU A 550 -5.62 50.66 -23.10
C GLU A 550 -6.94 50.10 -23.63
N ALA A 551 -7.96 50.93 -23.70
CA ALA A 551 -9.20 50.63 -24.40
C ALA A 551 -9.15 51.35 -25.76
N ARG A 552 -9.40 50.62 -26.86
CA ARG A 552 -9.25 51.16 -28.22
C ARG A 552 -10.51 51.82 -28.77
N ALA A 553 -11.66 51.15 -28.68
CA ALA A 553 -12.91 51.63 -29.27
C ALA A 553 -13.75 52.40 -28.24
N ASP A 554 -14.35 51.70 -27.26
CA ASP A 554 -15.21 52.30 -26.24
C ASP A 554 -14.96 51.66 -24.86
N ASP A 555 -15.03 52.45 -23.79
CA ASP A 555 -15.04 51.99 -22.39
C ASP A 555 -16.33 52.49 -21.70
N HIS A 556 -17.14 51.57 -21.17
CA HIS A 556 -18.42 51.87 -20.53
C HIS A 556 -18.43 51.39 -19.08
N LEU A 557 -18.62 52.32 -18.14
CA LEU A 557 -18.77 52.00 -16.71
C LEU A 557 -20.18 52.32 -16.23
N THR A 558 -20.90 51.33 -15.68
CA THR A 558 -22.20 51.52 -15.01
C THR A 558 -22.09 51.15 -13.54
N VAL A 559 -22.45 52.07 -12.64
CA VAL A 559 -22.46 51.86 -11.19
C VAL A 559 -23.89 51.98 -10.68
N GLY A 560 -24.45 50.89 -10.13
CA GLY A 560 -25.88 50.81 -9.77
C GLY A 560 -26.30 51.50 -8.47
N ALA A 561 -25.35 51.90 -7.61
CA ALA A 561 -25.64 52.56 -6.33
C ALA A 561 -24.73 53.78 -6.09
N THR A 562 -23.51 53.57 -5.58
CA THR A 562 -22.57 54.66 -5.27
C THR A 562 -21.17 54.35 -5.81
N GLN A 563 -20.52 55.36 -6.39
CA GLN A 563 -19.11 55.32 -6.76
C GLN A 563 -18.35 56.26 -5.82
N HIS A 564 -17.34 55.74 -5.10
CA HIS A 564 -16.42 56.55 -4.31
C HIS A 564 -15.05 56.56 -4.98
N VAL A 565 -14.53 57.75 -5.31
CA VAL A 565 -13.20 57.94 -5.89
C VAL A 565 -12.40 58.85 -4.95
N LYS A 566 -11.32 58.34 -4.36
CA LYS A 566 -10.38 59.10 -3.53
C LYS A 566 -8.99 59.05 -4.17
N VAL A 567 -8.43 60.21 -4.50
CA VAL A 567 -7.12 60.31 -5.15
C VAL A 567 -6.16 61.08 -4.24
N GLY A 568 -4.97 60.52 -3.98
CA GLY A 568 -4.05 61.03 -2.94
C GLY A 568 -3.15 62.20 -3.37
N THR A 569 -2.86 62.36 -4.67
CA THR A 569 -1.98 63.43 -5.17
C THR A 569 -2.67 64.31 -6.21
N ALA A 570 -3.01 63.76 -7.37
CA ALA A 570 -3.71 64.48 -8.43
C ALA A 570 -4.56 63.52 -9.26
N GLN A 571 -5.74 63.97 -9.66
CA GLN A 571 -6.55 63.33 -10.68
C GLN A 571 -6.46 64.19 -11.95
N PHE A 572 -5.92 63.63 -13.02
CA PHE A 572 -5.88 64.26 -14.34
C PHE A 572 -6.96 63.62 -15.22
N VAL A 573 -7.84 64.43 -15.79
CA VAL A 573 -8.85 63.98 -16.75
C VAL A 573 -8.73 64.86 -17.99
N GLU A 574 -8.37 64.26 -19.11
CA GLU A 574 -8.31 64.90 -20.42
C GLU A 574 -9.32 64.20 -21.34
N SER A 575 -10.11 64.97 -22.07
CA SER A 575 -11.02 64.48 -23.10
C SER A 575 -10.84 65.32 -24.35
N GLY A 576 -10.71 64.68 -25.51
CA GLY A 576 -10.53 65.38 -26.78
C GLY A 576 -11.75 66.18 -27.24
N GLN A 577 -12.95 65.94 -26.68
CA GLN A 577 -14.19 66.61 -27.08
C GLN A 577 -14.98 67.19 -25.89
N GLU A 578 -15.34 66.36 -24.90
CA GLU A 578 -16.23 66.78 -23.80
C GLU A 578 -15.96 66.00 -22.51
N ILE A 579 -16.07 66.69 -21.36
CA ILE A 579 -16.23 66.07 -20.04
C ILE A 579 -17.56 66.60 -19.48
N HIS A 580 -18.52 65.71 -19.22
CA HIS A 580 -19.87 66.07 -18.77
C HIS A 580 -20.18 65.44 -17.40
N TYR A 581 -20.42 66.28 -16.39
CA TYR A 581 -20.92 65.87 -15.07
C TYR A 581 -22.42 66.22 -14.95
N HIS A 582 -23.28 65.21 -14.90
CA HIS A 582 -24.73 65.38 -14.72
C HIS A 582 -25.21 64.70 -13.43
N ALA A 583 -25.90 65.44 -12.55
CA ALA A 583 -26.60 64.89 -11.39
C ALA A 583 -28.05 65.39 -11.36
N GLY A 584 -29.00 64.51 -11.03
CA GLY A 584 -30.44 64.83 -11.04
C GLY A 584 -30.91 65.80 -9.95
N ASP A 585 -30.09 66.03 -8.90
CA ASP A 585 -30.43 66.92 -7.79
C ASP A 585 -29.31 67.92 -7.50
N LYS A 586 -28.10 67.46 -7.12
CA LYS A 586 -26.99 68.33 -6.71
C LYS A 586 -25.65 67.85 -7.25
N VAL A 587 -24.87 68.77 -7.82
CA VAL A 587 -23.42 68.63 -8.00
C VAL A 587 -22.74 69.59 -7.02
N VAL A 588 -21.78 69.10 -6.23
CA VAL A 588 -20.97 69.92 -5.30
C VAL A 588 -19.52 69.80 -5.69
N VAL A 589 -18.85 70.93 -5.89
CA VAL A 589 -17.40 71.00 -6.14
C VAL A 589 -16.80 71.94 -5.10
N GLU A 590 -15.97 71.40 -4.22
CA GLU A 590 -15.32 72.14 -3.13
C GLU A 590 -13.80 72.13 -3.34
N GLY A 591 -13.19 73.31 -3.39
CA GLY A 591 -11.74 73.48 -3.41
C GLY A 591 -11.26 73.96 -2.04
N GLY A 592 -10.26 73.27 -1.45
CA GLY A 592 -9.79 73.60 -0.10
C GLY A 592 -9.08 74.95 0.00
N MET A 593 -8.18 75.26 -0.94
CA MET A 593 -7.44 76.53 -0.98
C MET A 593 -7.89 77.45 -2.13
N GLU A 594 -8.21 76.86 -3.28
CA GLU A 594 -8.56 77.56 -4.49
C GLU A 594 -9.46 76.68 -5.36
N LEU A 595 -10.48 77.28 -5.97
CA LEU A 595 -11.24 76.70 -7.08
C LEU A 595 -11.17 77.67 -8.26
N THR A 596 -10.66 77.22 -9.41
CA THR A 596 -10.52 78.06 -10.59
C THR A 596 -11.10 77.38 -11.83
N ALA A 597 -12.04 78.05 -12.50
CA ALA A 597 -12.58 77.67 -13.81
C ALA A 597 -12.09 78.66 -14.87
N LYS A 598 -11.45 78.16 -15.94
CA LYS A 598 -10.92 78.97 -17.04
C LYS A 598 -11.52 78.53 -18.37
N ALA A 599 -11.91 79.49 -19.20
CA ALA A 599 -12.36 79.23 -20.57
C ALA A 599 -12.13 80.47 -21.45
N GLY A 600 -11.60 80.28 -22.67
CA GLY A 600 -11.48 81.35 -23.68
C GLY A 600 -10.79 82.63 -23.19
N GLY A 601 -9.79 82.53 -22.31
CA GLY A 601 -9.08 83.68 -21.74
C GLY A 601 -9.78 84.39 -20.57
N SER A 602 -10.98 83.93 -20.17
CA SER A 602 -11.68 84.39 -18.97
C SER A 602 -11.55 83.38 -17.83
N PHE A 603 -11.65 83.84 -16.58
CA PHE A 603 -11.62 82.95 -15.42
C PHE A 603 -12.51 83.41 -14.27
N ILE A 604 -12.92 82.41 -13.48
CA ILE A 604 -13.54 82.57 -12.17
C ILE A 604 -12.63 81.86 -11.19
N LYS A 605 -12.14 82.57 -10.17
CA LYS A 605 -11.30 82.03 -9.10
C LYS A 605 -11.96 82.31 -7.75
N VAL A 606 -12.09 81.29 -6.92
CA VAL A 606 -12.59 81.37 -5.54
C VAL A 606 -11.47 80.92 -4.61
N ASP A 607 -11.08 81.77 -3.66
CA ASP A 607 -10.06 81.46 -2.64
C ASP A 607 -10.41 82.12 -1.29
N ALA A 608 -9.52 82.02 -0.30
CA ALA A 608 -9.73 82.61 1.03
C ALA A 608 -9.87 84.15 1.04
N GLY A 609 -9.47 84.83 -0.05
CA GLY A 609 -9.61 86.27 -0.22
C GLY A 609 -10.93 86.70 -0.89
N GLY A 610 -11.72 85.76 -1.44
CA GLY A 610 -13.03 86.01 -2.03
C GLY A 610 -13.20 85.45 -3.45
N VAL A 611 -14.15 86.01 -4.19
CA VAL A 611 -14.44 85.62 -5.59
C VAL A 611 -13.81 86.64 -6.56
N THR A 612 -12.86 86.19 -7.35
CA THR A 612 -12.22 86.98 -8.42
C THR A 612 -12.80 86.59 -9.78
N LEU A 613 -13.32 87.57 -10.50
CA LEU A 613 -13.89 87.42 -11.85
C LEU A 613 -13.07 88.27 -12.83
N SER A 614 -12.56 87.67 -13.90
CA SER A 614 -11.77 88.38 -14.91
C SER A 614 -12.09 87.88 -16.32
N GLY A 615 -12.50 88.80 -17.19
CA GLY A 615 -12.81 88.52 -18.59
C GLY A 615 -13.10 89.82 -19.35
N ALA A 616 -13.02 89.79 -20.68
CA ALA A 616 -13.25 90.98 -21.52
C ALA A 616 -14.67 91.56 -21.38
N ASN A 617 -15.64 90.74 -20.96
CA ASN A 617 -17.02 91.16 -20.69
C ASN A 617 -17.64 90.25 -19.63
N VAL A 618 -18.00 90.78 -18.45
CA VAL A 618 -18.58 90.02 -17.34
C VAL A 618 -20.09 90.29 -17.28
N LYS A 619 -20.89 89.33 -17.75
CA LYS A 619 -22.36 89.43 -17.77
C LYS A 619 -22.95 88.85 -16.49
N VAL A 620 -23.26 89.71 -15.52
CA VAL A 620 -24.00 89.34 -14.31
C VAL A 620 -25.49 89.64 -14.54
N ASN A 621 -26.36 88.65 -14.38
CA ASN A 621 -27.82 88.73 -14.57
C ASN A 621 -28.29 89.28 -15.94
N SER A 622 -27.46 89.17 -16.97
CA SER A 622 -27.72 89.69 -18.32
C SER A 622 -27.72 88.56 -19.35
N GLY A 623 -28.92 88.00 -19.61
CA GLY A 623 -29.33 87.10 -20.69
C GLY A 623 -28.28 86.24 -21.44
N GLY A 624 -28.43 84.92 -21.34
CA GLY A 624 -27.80 83.89 -22.17
C GLY A 624 -28.47 82.53 -21.93
N ALA A 625 -28.48 81.64 -22.93
CA ALA A 625 -28.95 80.25 -22.76
C ALA A 625 -27.78 79.36 -22.30
N PRO A 626 -28.02 78.38 -21.40
CA PRO A 626 -26.98 77.44 -20.99
C PRO A 626 -26.57 76.53 -22.15
N GLY A 627 -25.30 76.12 -22.18
CA GLY A 627 -24.86 75.02 -23.05
C GLY A 627 -25.49 73.70 -22.60
N ALA A 628 -25.81 72.81 -23.55
CA ALA A 628 -26.30 71.47 -23.27
C ALA A 628 -25.17 70.46 -23.50
N GLY A 629 -24.89 69.62 -22.51
CA GLY A 629 -23.92 68.52 -22.65
C GLY A 629 -24.52 67.32 -23.40
N THR A 630 -23.66 66.45 -23.94
CA THR A 630 -24.11 65.26 -24.67
C THR A 630 -24.78 64.26 -23.71
N GLY A 631 -25.90 63.65 -24.15
CA GLY A 631 -26.68 62.70 -23.35
C GLY A 631 -26.01 61.32 -23.22
N ILE A 632 -26.29 60.61 -22.13
CA ILE A 632 -25.75 59.26 -21.86
C ILE A 632 -26.26 58.26 -22.91
N GLN A 633 -25.35 57.58 -23.61
CA GLN A 633 -25.62 56.46 -24.52
C GLN A 633 -24.82 55.23 -24.08
N ILE A 634 -25.33 54.48 -23.09
CA ILE A 634 -24.70 53.23 -22.64
C ILE A 634 -25.30 52.06 -23.44
N LEU A 635 -24.44 51.21 -24.00
CA LEU A 635 -24.85 49.93 -24.60
C LEU A 635 -25.17 48.93 -23.47
N ALA A 636 -26.39 48.40 -23.45
CA ALA A 636 -26.80 47.43 -22.42
C ALA A 636 -26.09 46.08 -22.61
N PRO A 637 -25.67 45.41 -21.53
CA PRO A 637 -25.07 44.08 -21.62
C PRO A 637 -26.09 43.05 -22.16
N LEU A 638 -25.63 42.18 -23.06
CA LEU A 638 -26.43 41.07 -23.58
C LEU A 638 -26.64 40.03 -22.46
N ILE A 639 -27.89 39.62 -22.28
CA ILE A 639 -28.28 38.56 -21.35
C ILE A 639 -27.75 37.23 -21.90
N PRO A 640 -26.92 36.46 -21.16
CA PRO A 640 -26.52 35.13 -21.59
C PRO A 640 -27.75 34.22 -21.71
N GLY A 641 -27.98 33.67 -22.90
CA GLY A 641 -29.02 32.66 -23.12
C GLY A 641 -28.66 31.33 -22.43
N VAL A 642 -29.69 30.58 -22.05
CA VAL A 642 -29.54 29.25 -21.43
C VAL A 642 -28.77 28.31 -22.36
N ALA A 643 -27.85 27.55 -21.79
CA ALA A 643 -27.06 26.56 -22.53
C ALA A 643 -27.96 25.55 -23.26
N ALA A 644 -27.79 25.45 -24.58
CA ALA A 644 -28.33 24.36 -25.39
C ALA A 644 -27.26 23.82 -26.35
N LEU A 645 -27.29 22.51 -26.52
CA LEU A 645 -26.32 21.63 -27.16
C LEU A 645 -26.04 21.90 -28.66
N ALA A 646 -24.76 21.74 -29.00
CA ALA A 646 -24.12 21.25 -30.24
C ALA A 646 -24.64 21.71 -31.62
N ALA A 647 -23.79 22.42 -32.37
CA ALA A 647 -23.51 22.16 -33.79
C ALA A 647 -22.19 22.83 -34.26
N ALA A 648 -21.39 22.09 -35.04
CA ALA A 648 -20.08 22.49 -35.57
C ALA A 648 -20.17 23.33 -36.87
N GLY A 649 -19.14 24.14 -37.15
CA GLY A 649 -18.95 24.84 -38.43
C GLY A 649 -17.47 25.11 -38.75
N GLN A 650 -17.08 24.94 -40.03
CA GLN A 650 -15.74 24.61 -40.53
C GLN A 650 -14.80 25.80 -40.93
N LEU A 651 -13.50 25.44 -40.99
CA LEU A 651 -12.29 26.14 -41.46
C LEU A 651 -12.35 26.91 -42.80
N LEU A 652 -11.56 28.00 -42.91
CA LEU A 652 -10.66 28.33 -44.05
C LEU A 652 -9.51 29.27 -43.56
N LYS A 653 -8.25 28.82 -43.46
CA LYS A 653 -7.12 28.81 -44.43
C LYS A 653 -6.19 30.05 -44.42
N ALA A 654 -4.97 29.78 -43.95
CA ALA A 654 -3.60 30.31 -44.19
C ALA A 654 -3.34 31.80 -44.55
N PRO A 655 -2.37 32.46 -43.86
CA PRO A 655 -1.91 33.80 -44.19
C PRO A 655 -0.80 33.80 -45.28
N PRO A 656 -0.68 34.86 -46.10
CA PRO A 656 0.50 35.07 -46.95
C PRO A 656 1.61 35.89 -46.25
N VAL A 657 2.83 35.58 -46.67
CA VAL A 657 4.15 36.00 -46.18
C VAL A 657 4.67 37.27 -46.88
N GLY A 658 5.49 38.06 -46.17
CA GLY A 658 6.53 38.98 -46.70
C GLY A 658 6.66 40.24 -45.85
N ALA A 659 7.65 40.40 -44.93
CA ALA A 659 9.07 40.79 -45.13
C ALA A 659 9.19 42.21 -45.76
N LEU A 660 9.90 43.24 -45.25
CA LEU A 660 10.93 43.54 -44.24
C LEU A 660 10.64 45.00 -43.75
N GLU A 661 11.20 45.62 -42.70
CA GLU A 661 12.61 45.86 -42.35
C GLU A 661 12.68 46.66 -41.01
N ALA A 662 13.83 46.64 -40.34
CA ALA A 662 14.05 46.98 -38.93
C ALA A 662 14.37 48.47 -38.59
N PRO A 663 14.32 48.86 -37.30
CA PRO A 663 15.08 49.99 -36.73
C PRO A 663 16.13 49.49 -35.69
N PRO A 664 17.08 50.33 -35.22
CA PRO A 664 18.52 50.03 -35.32
C PRO A 664 19.19 49.54 -34.03
N VAL A 665 20.41 49.07 -34.26
CA VAL A 665 21.45 48.62 -33.34
C VAL A 665 21.91 49.76 -32.42
N GLU A 666 21.97 49.49 -31.10
CA GLU A 666 22.84 50.19 -30.15
C GLU A 666 23.99 49.26 -29.74
N GLU A 667 25.13 49.89 -29.51
CA GLU A 667 26.50 49.37 -29.59
C GLU A 667 26.86 48.33 -28.53
N GLU A 668 27.66 47.36 -28.98
CA GLU A 668 28.46 46.45 -28.16
C GLU A 668 29.36 47.24 -27.21
N LEU A 669 29.20 46.99 -25.91
CA LEU A 669 30.25 47.15 -24.92
C LEU A 669 30.76 45.74 -24.61
N GLU A 670 31.97 45.45 -25.07
CA GLU A 670 32.80 44.36 -24.57
C GLU A 670 33.06 44.63 -23.07
N GLU A 671 32.33 43.95 -22.19
CA GLU A 671 32.75 43.77 -20.80
C GLU A 671 33.64 42.53 -20.76
N GLU A 672 34.92 42.74 -20.44
CA GLU A 672 35.85 41.69 -20.07
C GLU A 672 35.19 40.79 -19.02
N GLU A 673 35.17 39.47 -19.25
CA GLU A 673 34.81 38.50 -18.22
C GLU A 673 35.82 38.65 -17.07
N GLU A 674 35.47 39.45 -16.05
CA GLU A 674 36.10 39.35 -14.74
C GLU A 674 35.87 37.91 -14.25
N GLU A 675 36.95 37.11 -14.18
CA GLU A 675 36.96 35.88 -13.40
C GLU A 675 36.52 36.25 -11.97
N VAL A 676 35.27 35.97 -11.63
CA VAL A 676 34.76 36.14 -10.27
C VAL A 676 35.55 35.17 -9.39
N GLU A 677 36.50 35.68 -8.60
CA GLU A 677 37.21 34.88 -7.60
C GLU A 677 36.17 34.32 -6.61
N LEU A 678 35.88 33.02 -6.74
CA LEU A 678 34.93 32.32 -5.88
C LEU A 678 35.53 32.11 -4.50
N GLU A 679 34.91 32.69 -3.48
CA GLU A 679 35.39 32.61 -2.10
C GLU A 679 34.76 31.43 -1.37
N ASP A 680 35.60 30.69 -0.66
CA ASP A 680 35.22 29.50 0.09
C ASP A 680 34.78 29.89 1.52
N ILE A 681 33.62 29.40 1.95
CA ILE A 681 32.99 29.74 3.23
C ILE A 681 32.61 28.49 4.04
N THR A 682 32.45 28.65 5.36
CA THR A 682 31.80 27.66 6.22
C THR A 682 30.30 27.93 6.32
N LEU A 683 29.49 26.96 5.91
CA LEU A 683 28.04 27.01 6.06
C LEU A 683 27.61 26.39 7.38
N ARG A 684 26.98 27.16 8.25
CA ARG A 684 26.37 26.66 9.47
C ARG A 684 24.87 26.44 9.28
N VAL A 685 24.36 25.27 9.66
CA VAL A 685 22.97 24.87 9.46
C VAL A 685 22.33 24.47 10.78
N GLY A 686 21.35 25.25 11.23
CA GLY A 686 20.47 24.89 12.33
C GLY A 686 19.36 23.95 11.87
N VAL A 687 19.25 22.77 12.47
CA VAL A 687 18.22 21.76 12.15
C VAL A 687 17.34 21.51 13.36
N PHE A 688 16.04 21.77 13.24
CA PHE A 688 15.10 21.84 14.36
C PHE A 688 13.98 20.80 14.21
N PHE A 689 14.03 19.73 15.02
CA PHE A 689 13.04 18.64 15.01
C PHE A 689 12.00 18.81 16.12
N ASP A 690 10.77 19.16 15.75
CA ASP A 690 9.73 19.43 16.75
C ASP A 690 9.13 18.16 17.40
N GLY A 691 8.47 18.34 18.55
CA GLY A 691 7.88 17.26 19.35
C GLY A 691 6.61 16.64 18.73
N THR A 692 6.21 15.47 19.22
CA THR A 692 5.00 14.78 18.76
C THR A 692 3.78 15.68 18.91
N GLY A 693 2.99 15.83 17.84
CA GLY A 693 1.80 16.70 17.86
C GLY A 693 2.09 18.20 17.80
N ASN A 694 3.36 18.65 17.77
CA ASN A 694 3.71 20.06 17.58
C ASN A 694 3.82 20.40 16.08
N ASN A 695 3.31 21.57 15.70
CA ASN A 695 3.44 22.08 14.34
C ASN A 695 3.38 23.60 14.37
N ARG A 696 4.53 24.25 14.14
CA ARG A 696 4.65 25.70 14.21
C ARG A 696 3.61 26.42 13.35
N THR A 697 3.43 26.02 12.10
CA THR A 697 2.50 26.69 11.17
C THR A 697 1.05 26.55 11.62
N ASN A 698 0.66 25.38 12.15
CA ASN A 698 -0.70 25.17 12.65
C ASN A 698 -0.95 25.97 13.95
N SER A 699 0.01 25.96 14.89
CA SER A 699 -0.06 26.74 16.14
C SER A 699 -0.10 28.26 15.88
N GLU A 700 0.65 28.77 14.89
CA GLU A 700 0.61 30.19 14.52
C GLU A 700 -0.76 30.61 13.96
N ARG A 701 -1.42 29.75 13.17
CA ARG A 701 -2.75 30.02 12.58
C ARG A 701 -3.84 30.21 13.63
N VAL A 702 -3.77 29.46 14.73
CA VAL A 702 -4.78 29.48 15.80
C VAL A 702 -4.37 30.34 17.00
N PHE A 703 -3.26 31.07 16.93
CA PHE A 703 -2.77 31.89 18.04
C PHE A 703 -3.83 32.85 18.61
N GLY A 704 -4.69 33.43 17.75
CA GLY A 704 -5.80 34.29 18.16
C GLY A 704 -6.89 33.59 18.97
N CYS A 705 -6.93 32.25 18.99
CA CYS A 705 -7.92 31.46 19.73
C CYS A 705 -7.62 31.31 21.21
N PHE A 706 -6.42 31.67 21.65
CA PHE A 706 -6.00 31.58 23.06
C PHE A 706 -5.93 32.96 23.75
N ALA A 707 -6.47 34.01 23.12
CA ALA A 707 -6.20 35.41 23.45
C ALA A 707 -7.21 36.16 24.38
N PRO A 708 -7.82 35.58 25.45
CA PRO A 708 -8.53 36.40 26.43
C PRO A 708 -7.65 37.44 27.18
N ASP A 709 -6.32 37.39 27.07
CA ASP A 709 -5.39 38.17 27.93
C ASP A 709 -4.64 39.33 27.25
N VAL A 710 -4.99 39.74 26.03
CA VAL A 710 -4.31 40.83 25.27
C VAL A 710 -5.19 42.05 24.95
N ASN A 711 -6.30 42.26 25.66
CA ASN A 711 -7.12 43.48 25.52
C ASN A 711 -7.68 43.72 24.10
N LEU A 712 -8.08 42.65 23.40
CA LEU A 712 -8.80 42.71 22.11
C LEU A 712 -10.31 42.58 22.33
N GLU A 713 -10.90 43.33 23.26
CA GLU A 713 -12.32 43.21 23.62
C GLU A 713 -13.29 43.74 22.53
N GLU A 714 -12.81 44.43 21.49
CA GLU A 714 -13.64 45.00 20.41
C GLU A 714 -13.52 44.31 19.02
N SER A 715 -12.98 43.09 18.91
CA SER A 715 -12.91 42.35 17.62
C SER A 715 -12.94 40.84 17.87
N ALA A 716 -13.71 39.96 17.22
CA ALA A 716 -14.74 40.00 16.20
C ALA A 716 -15.46 38.64 16.31
N GLU A 717 -16.73 38.55 15.96
CA GLU A 717 -17.49 37.28 15.93
C GLU A 717 -16.80 36.20 15.06
N ASP A 718 -15.99 36.64 14.09
CA ASP A 718 -15.21 35.81 13.17
C ASP A 718 -14.07 35.05 13.84
N ILE A 719 -13.40 35.62 14.85
CA ILE A 719 -12.37 34.90 15.61
C ILE A 719 -13.04 33.76 16.40
N ARG A 720 -14.21 34.00 17.01
CA ARG A 720 -14.95 32.96 17.72
C ARG A 720 -15.43 31.84 16.80
N LYS A 721 -15.91 32.17 15.59
CA LYS A 721 -16.27 31.17 14.56
C LYS A 721 -15.05 30.40 14.06
N PHE A 722 -13.93 31.10 13.80
CA PHE A 722 -12.67 30.49 13.38
C PHE A 722 -12.15 29.50 14.43
N CYS A 723 -12.18 29.88 15.71
CA CYS A 723 -11.74 29.01 16.79
C CYS A 723 -12.70 27.83 17.03
N ALA A 724 -14.01 28.06 16.96
CA ALA A 724 -15.00 26.98 17.03
C ALA A 724 -14.83 25.97 15.88
N ALA A 725 -14.55 26.44 14.65
CA ALA A 725 -14.29 25.59 13.49
C ALA A 725 -13.05 24.69 13.66
N HIS A 726 -12.08 25.12 14.46
CA HIS A 726 -10.88 24.33 14.80
C HIS A 726 -11.02 23.59 16.14
N GLY A 727 -12.22 23.48 16.72
CA GLY A 727 -12.49 22.61 17.88
C GLY A 727 -12.26 23.25 19.25
N TYR A 728 -12.17 24.57 19.35
CA TYR A 728 -12.11 25.29 20.63
C TYR A 728 -13.50 25.48 21.24
N ASP A 729 -13.66 25.08 22.50
CA ASP A 729 -14.96 25.11 23.19
C ASP A 729 -15.30 26.45 23.86
N GLY A 730 -14.37 27.42 23.84
CA GLY A 730 -14.51 28.71 24.51
C GLY A 730 -14.57 28.64 26.04
N LYS A 731 -14.37 27.45 26.64
CA LYS A 731 -14.41 27.16 28.09
C LYS A 731 -13.06 26.68 28.63
N GLY A 732 -11.99 26.92 27.86
CA GLY A 732 -10.61 26.57 28.22
C GLY A 732 -10.14 25.20 27.72
N SER A 733 -10.89 24.52 26.84
CA SER A 733 -10.45 23.27 26.20
C SER A 733 -10.07 23.50 24.73
N SER A 734 -8.88 23.07 24.34
CA SER A 734 -8.40 23.00 22.94
C SER A 734 -8.75 21.66 22.27
N PRO A 735 -8.71 21.54 20.94
CA PRO A 735 -8.78 20.25 20.25
C PRO A 735 -7.58 19.36 20.60
N ASP A 736 -7.72 18.04 20.44
CA ASP A 736 -6.65 17.04 20.68
C ASP A 736 -5.90 16.74 19.37
N ASN A 737 -5.31 17.79 18.77
CA ASN A 737 -4.54 17.74 17.53
C ASN A 737 -3.52 18.89 17.48
N SER A 738 -2.76 19.02 16.40
CA SER A 738 -1.70 20.03 16.25
C SER A 738 -2.19 21.47 16.24
N TYR A 739 -3.48 21.70 15.96
CA TYR A 739 -4.11 23.01 16.11
C TYR A 739 -4.41 23.35 17.57
N GLY A 740 -4.39 22.39 18.49
CA GLY A 740 -4.70 22.57 19.91
C GLY A 740 -3.53 23.00 20.78
N ASN A 741 -2.33 23.06 20.19
CA ASN A 741 -1.04 23.27 20.85
C ASN A 741 -0.50 24.68 20.59
N ASP A 742 0.23 25.25 21.56
CA ASP A 742 1.04 26.47 21.34
C ASP A 742 2.37 26.09 20.64
N THR A 743 3.16 27.09 20.28
CA THR A 743 4.51 26.92 19.75
C THR A 743 5.46 26.29 20.79
N SER A 744 6.20 25.28 20.38
CA SER A 744 7.23 24.62 21.21
C SER A 744 8.48 25.49 21.34
N ASN A 745 9.35 25.13 22.28
CA ASN A 745 10.66 25.76 22.42
C ASN A 745 11.57 25.47 21.22
N VAL A 746 11.41 24.34 20.52
CA VAL A 746 12.16 24.07 19.28
C VAL A 746 11.76 25.04 18.18
N ALA A 747 10.45 25.29 18.01
CA ALA A 747 9.95 26.30 17.07
C ALA A 747 10.41 27.72 17.44
N LYS A 748 10.38 28.08 18.73
CA LYS A 748 10.87 29.38 19.22
C LYS A 748 12.38 29.55 19.02
N LEU A 749 13.17 28.49 19.18
CA LEU A 749 14.60 28.52 18.87
C LEU A 749 14.82 28.71 17.37
N TYR A 750 14.07 28.01 16.50
CA TYR A 750 14.14 28.22 15.05
C TYR A 750 13.91 29.70 14.68
N ASP A 751 12.91 30.36 15.27
CA ASP A 751 12.61 31.78 15.04
C ASP A 751 13.71 32.73 15.52
N LEU A 752 14.43 32.34 16.58
CA LEU A 752 15.57 33.08 17.10
C LEU A 752 16.87 32.83 16.32
N TYR A 753 16.97 31.74 15.54
CA TYR A 753 18.16 31.42 14.77
C TYR A 753 18.34 32.45 13.65
N ILE A 754 19.58 32.90 13.46
CA ILE A 754 19.90 33.82 12.37
C ILE A 754 19.88 33.01 11.07
N ASP A 755 18.85 33.24 10.27
CA ASP A 755 18.72 32.67 8.93
C ASP A 755 19.03 33.71 7.84
N GLU A 756 19.97 33.37 6.98
CA GLU A 756 20.51 34.19 5.90
C GLU A 756 20.22 33.59 4.52
N GLN A 757 19.39 32.53 4.44
CA GLN A 757 19.00 31.87 3.19
C GLN A 757 18.54 32.84 2.08
N GLY A 758 17.87 33.92 2.44
CA GLY A 758 17.30 34.92 1.53
C GLY A 758 18.09 36.23 1.43
N LYS A 759 19.32 36.30 1.93
CA LYS A 759 20.11 37.55 2.01
C LYS A 759 21.41 37.43 1.23
N ALA A 760 21.83 38.52 0.61
CA ALA A 760 23.17 38.69 0.07
C ALA A 760 24.13 39.01 1.22
N LEU A 761 25.22 38.27 1.31
CA LEU A 761 26.27 38.45 2.31
C LEU A 761 27.31 39.47 1.84
N PRO A 762 28.01 40.13 2.78
CA PRO A 762 29.18 40.94 2.46
C PRO A 762 30.25 40.13 1.71
N ILE A 763 31.04 40.81 0.88
CA ILE A 763 32.13 40.18 0.13
C ILE A 763 33.12 39.48 1.08
N ASP A 764 33.46 40.05 2.24
CA ASP A 764 34.41 39.46 3.20
C ASP A 764 33.83 38.38 4.14
N ALA A 765 32.61 37.91 3.88
CA ALA A 765 31.94 36.94 4.74
C ALA A 765 32.55 35.53 4.62
N THR A 766 33.04 35.00 5.74
CA THR A 766 33.64 33.65 5.82
C THR A 766 32.68 32.57 6.37
N ILE A 767 31.53 32.99 6.92
CA ILE A 767 30.52 32.11 7.51
C ILE A 767 29.13 32.56 7.07
N ALA A 768 28.27 31.61 6.73
CA ALA A 768 26.85 31.82 6.45
C ALA A 768 25.97 30.94 7.34
N ASN A 769 24.80 31.44 7.76
CA ASN A 769 23.90 30.69 8.66
C ASN A 769 22.55 30.40 7.99
N LEU A 770 22.14 29.14 7.99
CA LEU A 770 20.83 28.68 7.48
C LEU A 770 20.06 27.96 8.58
N ALA A 771 18.73 28.00 8.51
CA ALA A 771 17.86 27.27 9.44
C ALA A 771 16.86 26.37 8.69
N ILE A 772 16.61 25.18 9.22
CA ILE A 772 15.61 24.23 8.71
C ILE A 772 14.74 23.76 9.87
N TYR A 773 13.43 23.90 9.69
CA TYR A 773 12.44 23.42 10.65
C TYR A 773 11.73 22.17 10.12
N LEU A 774 11.64 21.15 10.98
CA LEU A 774 10.91 19.91 10.74
C LEU A 774 9.73 19.83 11.68
N GLU A 775 8.58 19.58 11.08
CA GLU A 775 7.32 19.47 11.79
C GLU A 775 7.32 18.27 12.75
N GLY A 776 6.53 18.37 13.81
CA GLY A 776 6.44 17.36 14.83
C GLY A 776 5.98 16.00 14.31
N ILE A 777 6.31 14.96 15.06
CA ILE A 777 5.94 13.59 14.70
C ILE A 777 4.41 13.48 14.68
N GLY A 778 3.90 12.95 13.57
CA GLY A 778 2.46 12.77 13.32
C GLY A 778 1.65 14.04 13.04
N THR A 779 2.30 15.14 12.64
CA THR A 779 1.62 16.37 12.20
C THR A 779 1.86 16.68 10.73
N SER A 780 1.01 17.51 10.14
CA SER A 780 1.25 18.07 8.80
C SER A 780 0.72 19.50 8.70
N SER A 781 1.49 20.40 8.07
CA SER A 781 1.00 21.75 7.70
C SER A 781 0.14 21.76 6.43
N THR A 782 0.15 20.66 5.67
CA THR A 782 -0.51 20.52 4.35
C THR A 782 -1.57 19.41 4.30
N GLY A 783 -1.70 18.61 5.36
CA GLY A 783 -2.66 17.50 5.47
C GLY A 783 -3.11 17.29 6.91
N GLU A 784 -3.86 16.22 7.16
CA GLU A 784 -4.33 15.88 8.51
C GLU A 784 -3.21 15.23 9.36
N ASP A 785 -3.36 15.38 10.68
CA ASP A 785 -2.48 14.74 11.66
C ASP A 785 -2.67 13.21 11.68
N SER A 786 -1.56 12.47 11.73
CA SER A 786 -1.58 11.00 11.80
C SER A 786 -1.56 10.51 13.24
N LEU A 787 -2.72 10.13 13.79
CA LEU A 787 -2.81 9.48 15.10
C LEU A 787 -1.96 8.21 15.20
N TYR A 788 -1.80 7.48 14.09
CA TYR A 788 -0.91 6.32 14.02
C TYR A 788 0.55 6.72 14.28
N SER A 789 1.04 7.76 13.59
CA SER A 789 2.42 8.23 13.76
C SER A 789 2.64 8.90 15.12
N GLN A 790 1.64 9.63 15.64
CA GLN A 790 1.66 10.18 16.99
C GLN A 790 1.66 9.09 18.07
N GLY A 791 0.96 7.98 17.86
CA GLY A 791 0.92 6.86 18.81
C GLY A 791 2.20 6.01 18.76
N THR A 792 2.64 5.65 17.55
CA THR A 792 3.69 4.62 17.36
C THR A 792 5.10 5.16 17.16
N GLY A 793 5.24 6.40 16.68
CA GLY A 793 6.53 6.94 16.23
C GLY A 793 6.95 6.45 14.83
N LEU A 794 6.13 5.61 14.19
CA LEU A 794 6.34 5.05 12.84
C LEU A 794 5.38 5.66 11.82
N GLY A 795 5.59 5.35 10.54
CA GLY A 795 4.72 5.79 9.44
C GLY A 795 5.22 7.05 8.73
N ALA A 796 4.39 7.60 7.83
CA ALA A 796 4.80 8.68 6.93
C ALA A 796 5.23 9.98 7.65
N GLN A 797 4.78 10.18 8.89
CA GLN A 797 5.16 11.32 9.74
C GLN A 797 5.88 10.83 11.02
N GLY A 798 6.52 9.65 10.97
CA GLY A 798 7.27 9.04 12.07
C GLY A 798 8.66 9.65 12.27
N VAL A 799 9.38 9.18 13.31
CA VAL A 799 10.71 9.72 13.70
C VAL A 799 11.70 9.63 12.54
N ARG A 800 11.84 8.42 11.95
CA ARG A 800 12.77 8.19 10.85
C ARG A 800 12.41 9.00 9.60
N SER A 801 11.12 9.11 9.29
CA SER A 801 10.62 9.87 8.15
C SER A 801 11.00 11.36 8.25
N ARG A 802 10.95 11.96 9.45
CA ARG A 802 11.44 13.33 9.66
C ARG A 802 12.92 13.47 9.40
N VAL A 803 13.75 12.50 9.80
CA VAL A 803 15.18 12.50 9.47
C VAL A 803 15.38 12.44 7.95
N GLU A 804 14.57 11.66 7.24
CA GLU A 804 14.63 11.51 5.78
C GLU A 804 14.08 12.71 5.00
N GLU A 805 13.30 13.60 5.62
CA GLU A 805 12.86 14.88 5.04
C GLU A 805 13.98 15.94 5.01
N THR A 806 14.97 15.83 5.92
CA THR A 806 16.05 16.82 6.06
C THR A 806 16.80 17.16 4.77
N PRO A 807 17.16 16.20 3.86
CA PRO A 807 17.95 16.52 2.69
C PRO A 807 17.18 17.40 1.70
N ALA A 808 15.88 17.18 1.54
CA ALA A 808 15.04 17.97 0.64
C ALA A 808 14.93 19.43 1.11
N LEU A 809 14.76 19.64 2.42
CA LEU A 809 14.73 20.98 3.01
C LEU A 809 16.09 21.67 2.93
N LEU A 810 17.19 20.93 3.14
CA LEU A 810 18.54 21.48 3.02
C LEU A 810 18.87 21.87 1.58
N VAL A 811 18.54 21.04 0.59
CA VAL A 811 18.71 21.38 -0.83
C VAL A 811 17.92 22.64 -1.19
N LYS A 812 16.70 22.79 -0.66
CA LYS A 812 15.89 24.00 -0.86
C LYS A 812 16.55 25.23 -0.23
N ALA A 813 17.12 25.09 0.97
CA ALA A 813 17.84 26.16 1.66
C ALA A 813 19.12 26.56 0.91
N LEU A 814 19.94 25.58 0.54
CA LEU A 814 21.17 25.77 -0.24
C LEU A 814 20.92 26.43 -1.58
N ARG A 815 19.86 26.04 -2.29
CA ARG A 815 19.49 26.64 -3.57
C ARG A 815 19.15 28.13 -3.41
N ALA A 816 18.34 28.47 -2.41
CA ALA A 816 18.00 29.86 -2.14
C ALA A 816 19.23 30.67 -1.70
N PHE A 817 20.10 30.08 -0.89
CA PHE A 817 21.36 30.70 -0.49
C PHE A 817 22.26 31.00 -1.69
N GLY A 818 22.50 30.01 -2.56
CA GLY A 818 23.34 30.16 -3.76
C GLY A 818 22.79 31.13 -4.81
N ILE A 819 21.46 31.30 -4.89
CA ILE A 819 20.84 32.33 -5.74
C ILE A 819 21.20 33.75 -5.25
N ASN A 820 21.24 33.96 -3.93
CA ASN A 820 21.52 35.28 -3.35
C ASN A 820 23.01 35.54 -3.13
N ASN A 821 23.87 34.52 -3.23
CA ASN A 821 25.31 34.57 -2.97
C ASN A 821 26.08 33.76 -4.04
N PRO A 822 26.02 34.14 -5.32
CA PRO A 822 26.63 33.38 -6.42
C PRO A 822 28.17 33.39 -6.39
N ASP A 823 28.78 34.31 -5.65
CA ASP A 823 30.22 34.48 -5.46
C ASP A 823 30.80 33.58 -4.35
N LYS A 824 29.96 32.82 -3.62
CA LYS A 824 30.38 31.99 -2.49
C LYS A 824 30.31 30.50 -2.81
N ARG A 825 31.32 29.74 -2.36
CA ARG A 825 31.37 28.27 -2.38
C ARG A 825 31.47 27.73 -0.97
N ILE A 826 30.82 26.60 -0.71
CA ILE A 826 30.79 25.97 0.61
C ILE A 826 31.94 24.97 0.71
N GLU A 827 32.95 25.31 1.52
CA GLU A 827 34.08 24.42 1.83
C GLU A 827 33.78 23.49 3.01
N ARG A 828 32.93 23.92 3.94
CA ARG A 828 32.60 23.15 5.14
C ARG A 828 31.15 23.36 5.55
N ILE A 829 30.49 22.30 6.04
CA ILE A 829 29.16 22.36 6.63
C ILE A 829 29.24 22.03 8.12
N GLU A 830 28.70 22.90 8.96
CA GLU A 830 28.63 22.71 10.40
C GLU A 830 27.18 22.71 10.89
N PHE A 831 26.75 21.66 11.60
CA PHE A 831 25.36 21.51 12.04
C PHE A 831 25.17 21.92 13.52
N ASP A 832 24.10 22.65 13.79
CA ASP A 832 23.52 22.84 15.12
C ASP A 832 22.16 22.13 15.16
N ILE A 833 22.02 21.08 15.96
CA ILE A 833 20.86 20.19 15.92
C ILE A 833 20.04 20.38 17.20
N PHE A 834 18.74 20.62 17.05
CA PHE A 834 17.80 20.79 18.16
C PHE A 834 16.63 19.83 18.05
N GLY A 835 16.11 19.37 19.19
CA GLY A 835 14.89 18.58 19.19
C GLY A 835 14.20 18.45 20.54
N PHE A 836 12.92 18.09 20.51
CA PHE A 836 12.10 17.84 21.69
C PHE A 836 11.34 16.52 21.57
N SER A 837 11.22 15.74 22.65
CA SER A 837 10.42 14.52 22.67
C SER A 837 10.88 13.49 21.62
N ARG A 838 9.98 12.95 20.78
CA ARG A 838 10.35 12.14 19.61
C ARG A 838 11.15 12.92 18.57
N GLY A 839 11.01 14.25 18.51
CA GLY A 839 11.89 15.11 17.73
C GLY A 839 13.32 15.14 18.28
N ALA A 840 13.53 14.98 19.59
CA ALA A 840 14.87 14.79 20.15
C ALA A 840 15.46 13.41 19.78
N ALA A 841 14.63 12.38 19.64
CA ALA A 841 15.06 11.10 19.08
C ALA A 841 15.46 11.24 17.60
N ALA A 842 14.68 11.98 16.80
CA ALA A 842 15.03 12.31 15.41
C ALA A 842 16.33 13.13 15.32
N ALA A 843 16.53 14.11 16.21
CA ALA A 843 17.76 14.89 16.29
C ALA A 843 18.99 14.01 16.55
N ARG A 844 18.87 13.02 17.45
CA ARG A 844 19.93 12.06 17.73
C ARG A 844 20.20 11.12 16.55
N ASP A 845 19.16 10.61 15.92
CA ASP A 845 19.27 9.76 14.72
C ASP A 845 19.89 10.54 13.53
N PHE A 846 19.50 11.80 13.34
CA PHE A 846 20.08 12.69 12.35
C PHE A 846 21.56 12.98 12.62
N ALA A 847 21.95 13.20 13.88
CA ALA A 847 23.36 13.36 14.24
C ALA A 847 24.19 12.13 13.84
N ASN A 848 23.65 10.92 14.05
CA ASN A 848 24.28 9.69 13.59
C ASN A 848 24.30 9.57 12.06
N GLU A 849 23.28 10.04 11.34
CA GLU A 849 23.28 10.10 9.88
C GLU A 849 24.37 11.04 9.34
N VAL A 850 24.54 12.22 9.94
CA VAL A 850 25.57 13.20 9.53
C VAL A 850 26.97 12.58 9.62
N LEU A 851 27.25 11.81 10.69
CA LEU A 851 28.56 11.16 10.88
C LEU A 851 28.81 9.97 9.95
N LYS A 852 27.83 9.50 9.18
CA LYS A 852 28.07 8.49 8.12
C LYS A 852 28.85 9.06 6.92
N GLY A 853 29.11 10.37 6.90
CA GLY A 853 29.90 11.04 5.87
C GLY A 853 29.32 10.84 4.47
N GLU A 854 30.15 10.37 3.53
CA GLU A 854 29.74 10.02 2.15
C GLU A 854 28.55 9.04 2.05
N LYS A 855 28.32 8.23 3.10
CA LYS A 855 27.20 7.26 3.13
C LYS A 855 25.91 7.83 3.70
N SER A 856 25.95 9.07 4.22
CA SER A 856 24.80 9.74 4.81
C SER A 856 23.68 9.96 3.79
N ILE A 857 22.46 10.13 4.29
CA ILE A 857 21.31 10.54 3.46
C ILE A 857 21.52 11.93 2.83
N LEU A 858 22.32 12.80 3.46
CA LEU A 858 22.63 14.13 2.96
C LEU A 858 23.61 14.07 1.78
N ALA A 859 24.67 13.27 1.86
CA ALA A 859 25.64 13.09 0.78
C ALA A 859 25.01 12.48 -0.48
N LYS A 860 23.99 11.63 -0.33
CA LYS A 860 23.21 11.10 -1.46
C LYS A 860 22.36 12.15 -2.15
N ALA A 861 21.79 13.09 -1.38
CA ALA A 861 20.93 14.14 -1.91
C ALA A 861 21.73 15.35 -2.45
N ILE A 862 22.94 15.56 -1.92
CA ILE A 862 23.86 16.63 -2.32
C ILE A 862 25.22 15.99 -2.65
N PRO A 863 25.35 15.34 -3.82
CA PRO A 863 26.59 14.68 -4.21
C PRO A 863 27.77 15.66 -4.32
N VAL A 864 28.98 15.14 -4.18
CA VAL A 864 30.22 15.88 -4.48
C VAL A 864 30.15 16.44 -5.91
N GLY A 865 30.58 17.69 -6.08
CA GLY A 865 30.45 18.43 -7.35
C GLY A 865 29.10 19.12 -7.56
N THR A 866 28.22 19.17 -6.55
CA THR A 866 27.03 20.03 -6.59
C THR A 866 27.45 21.50 -6.67
N SER A 867 26.88 22.23 -7.62
CA SER A 867 27.11 23.69 -7.81
C SER A 867 26.92 24.44 -6.49
N GLY A 868 27.96 25.17 -6.05
CA GLY A 868 27.98 25.90 -4.78
C GLY A 868 28.76 25.20 -3.65
N LEU A 869 29.24 23.96 -3.85
CA LEU A 869 30.25 23.35 -2.99
C LEU A 869 31.66 23.62 -3.55
N ALA A 870 32.67 23.72 -2.68
CA ALA A 870 34.07 23.79 -3.09
C ALA A 870 34.53 22.47 -3.72
N ASP A 871 35.51 22.53 -4.63
CA ASP A 871 36.03 21.35 -5.35
C ASP A 871 36.71 20.32 -4.41
N SER A 872 37.15 20.77 -3.23
CA SER A 872 37.75 19.95 -2.17
C SER A 872 36.73 19.22 -1.29
N PHE A 873 35.43 19.57 -1.35
CA PHE A 873 34.40 19.05 -0.46
C PHE A 873 34.06 17.58 -0.75
N ALA A 874 34.24 16.68 0.21
CA ALA A 874 34.08 15.24 0.04
C ALA A 874 33.14 14.57 1.06
N TRP A 875 32.33 15.31 1.81
CA TRP A 875 31.50 14.77 2.92
C TRP A 875 32.32 14.01 3.98
N ALA A 876 33.60 14.31 4.14
CA ALA A 876 34.43 13.69 5.16
C ALA A 876 33.99 14.16 6.56
N ALA A 877 33.65 13.21 7.44
CA ALA A 877 33.21 13.51 8.80
C ALA A 877 34.33 14.21 9.59
N HIS A 878 33.94 15.16 10.45
CA HIS A 878 34.79 16.02 11.28
C HIS A 878 35.72 16.99 10.52
N THR A 879 35.75 16.93 9.19
CA THR A 879 36.60 17.78 8.33
C THR A 879 35.71 18.67 7.47
N ASP A 880 35.05 18.08 6.47
CA ASP A 880 34.12 18.78 5.58
C ASP A 880 32.76 18.97 6.25
N VAL A 881 32.37 18.02 7.11
CA VAL A 881 31.09 18.06 7.84
C VAL A 881 31.29 17.79 9.31
N SER A 882 30.80 18.67 10.17
CA SER A 882 30.88 18.53 11.64
C SER A 882 29.60 18.96 12.34
N ILE A 883 29.40 18.50 13.58
CA ILE A 883 28.31 18.94 14.44
C ILE A 883 28.89 19.81 15.56
N ASN A 884 28.45 21.06 15.65
CA ASN A 884 28.89 21.99 16.69
C ASN A 884 28.10 21.78 17.98
N PHE A 885 26.78 21.85 17.89
CA PHE A 885 25.91 21.82 19.06
C PHE A 885 24.75 20.84 18.88
N ILE A 886 24.47 20.03 19.90
CA ILE A 886 23.23 19.24 19.98
C ILE A 886 22.48 19.67 21.23
N GLY A 887 21.34 20.34 21.05
CA GLY A 887 20.47 20.84 22.12
C GLY A 887 19.13 20.13 22.14
N ILE A 888 18.93 19.20 23.07
CA ILE A 888 17.70 18.39 23.14
C ILE A 888 16.93 18.59 24.44
N TYR A 889 15.61 18.62 24.31
CA TYR A 889 14.66 18.67 25.42
C TYR A 889 14.06 17.27 25.61
N ASP A 890 14.30 16.68 26.77
CA ASP A 890 13.65 15.47 27.29
C ASP A 890 13.33 14.40 26.24
N THR A 891 14.35 13.70 25.73
CA THR A 891 14.21 12.67 24.71
C THR A 891 13.24 11.56 25.11
N VAL A 892 12.24 11.33 24.25
CA VAL A 892 11.30 10.21 24.33
C VAL A 892 11.21 9.56 22.97
N ALA A 893 11.89 8.43 22.77
CA ALA A 893 11.78 7.69 21.52
C ALA A 893 10.46 6.91 21.47
N ALA A 894 10.24 6.03 22.46
CA ALA A 894 8.99 5.29 22.68
C ALA A 894 8.38 4.74 21.38
N ILE A 895 9.22 4.10 20.55
CA ILE A 895 8.79 3.50 19.30
C ILE A 895 8.02 2.22 19.64
N SER A 896 6.87 2.03 19.00
CA SER A 896 6.14 0.76 19.06
C SER A 896 5.89 0.28 17.65
N ASN A 897 6.03 -1.02 17.42
CA ASN A 897 5.79 -1.61 16.12
C ASN A 897 4.64 -2.64 16.16
N PRO A 898 3.38 -2.19 16.00
CA PRO A 898 2.22 -3.07 15.99
C PRO A 898 2.28 -4.18 14.93
N LEU A 899 3.00 -3.97 13.82
CA LEU A 899 3.16 -4.95 12.74
C LEU A 899 4.05 -6.13 13.17
N LEU A 900 4.89 -5.95 14.19
CA LEU A 900 5.69 -7.00 14.82
C LEU A 900 5.11 -7.46 16.16
N LEU A 901 3.84 -7.15 16.43
CA LEU A 901 3.15 -7.41 17.71
C LEU A 901 3.78 -6.71 18.93
N ASP A 902 4.60 -5.68 18.70
CA ASP A 902 5.10 -4.81 19.76
C ASP A 902 4.19 -3.60 19.94
N PHE A 903 3.37 -3.66 20.99
CA PHE A 903 2.48 -2.58 21.40
C PHE A 903 3.04 -1.79 22.59
N ASN A 904 4.27 -2.08 23.03
CA ASN A 904 4.83 -1.53 24.25
C ASN A 904 5.92 -0.48 23.97
N GLY A 905 5.53 0.79 23.94
CA GLY A 905 6.51 1.91 23.86
C GLY A 905 7.27 2.20 25.18
N HIS A 906 7.06 1.41 26.25
CA HIS A 906 7.78 1.51 27.53
C HIS A 906 8.91 0.47 27.61
N ASN A 907 9.86 0.57 26.69
CA ASN A 907 11.07 -0.24 26.70
C ASN A 907 12.22 0.57 26.09
N ALA A 908 13.40 -0.04 26.01
CA ALA A 908 14.56 0.55 25.38
C ALA A 908 14.67 0.23 23.88
N ASP A 909 13.71 -0.51 23.31
CA ASP A 909 13.79 -0.99 21.93
C ASP A 909 13.26 0.10 20.98
N ASN A 910 14.14 0.62 20.12
CA ASN A 910 13.81 1.71 19.19
C ASN A 910 14.06 1.28 17.74
N PRO A 911 13.26 0.34 17.20
CA PRO A 911 13.53 -0.25 15.90
C PRO A 911 13.54 0.81 14.78
N GLY A 912 14.61 0.81 14.00
CA GLY A 912 14.76 1.68 12.82
C GLY A 912 15.36 3.06 13.06
N ILE A 913 15.72 3.41 14.30
CA ILE A 913 16.43 4.67 14.63
C ILE A 913 17.61 4.40 15.57
N THR A 914 18.65 5.23 15.51
CA THR A 914 19.81 5.16 16.41
C THR A 914 19.88 6.41 17.27
N ILE A 915 19.60 6.27 18.56
CA ILE A 915 19.57 7.41 19.50
C ILE A 915 20.80 7.50 20.42
N VAL A 916 21.74 6.54 20.30
CA VAL A 916 23.04 6.61 20.98
C VAL A 916 23.86 7.75 20.39
N LEU A 917 24.45 8.58 21.24
CA LEU A 917 25.39 9.63 20.84
C LEU A 917 26.79 9.24 21.28
N ALA A 918 27.74 9.19 20.35
CA ALA A 918 29.16 9.00 20.67
C ALA A 918 29.70 10.21 21.47
N PRO A 919 30.70 10.04 22.37
CA PRO A 919 31.24 11.14 23.17
C PRO A 919 31.80 12.32 22.36
N ASP A 920 32.25 12.05 21.13
CA ASP A 920 32.83 12.99 20.17
C ASP A 920 31.88 13.34 19.02
N VAL A 921 30.58 13.00 19.14
CA VAL A 921 29.57 13.24 18.09
C VAL A 921 29.46 14.73 17.71
N ALA A 922 29.61 15.60 18.70
CA ALA A 922 29.49 17.05 18.56
C ALA A 922 30.42 17.74 19.55
N LYS A 923 30.79 19.00 19.26
CA LYS A 923 31.61 19.80 20.17
C LYS A 923 30.94 20.02 21.53
N LYS A 924 29.62 20.17 21.55
CA LYS A 924 28.83 20.24 22.79
C LYS A 924 27.47 19.57 22.64
N VAL A 925 27.15 18.68 23.57
CA VAL A 925 25.81 18.11 23.76
C VAL A 925 25.20 18.68 25.04
N VAL A 926 23.95 19.12 24.96
CA VAL A 926 23.13 19.59 26.08
C VAL A 926 21.80 18.87 26.04
N HIS A 927 21.45 18.23 27.15
CA HIS A 927 20.15 17.56 27.30
C HIS A 927 19.44 18.09 28.54
N LEU A 928 18.41 18.91 28.34
CA LEU A 928 17.55 19.34 29.46
C LEU A 928 16.54 18.23 29.76
N VAL A 929 16.51 17.71 30.98
CA VAL A 929 15.66 16.57 31.38
C VAL A 929 14.69 16.93 32.51
N ALA A 930 13.47 16.43 32.41
CA ALA A 930 12.37 16.77 33.31
C ALA A 930 12.45 16.03 34.65
N ARG A 931 12.70 16.73 35.76
CA ARG A 931 12.84 16.11 37.10
C ARG A 931 11.59 15.35 37.55
N ASN A 932 10.41 15.84 37.16
CA ASN A 932 9.13 15.39 37.73
C ASN A 932 8.34 14.47 36.79
N GLU A 933 8.85 14.13 35.60
CA GLU A 933 8.17 13.23 34.66
C GLU A 933 8.24 11.76 35.12
N ARG A 934 7.07 11.11 35.17
CA ARG A 934 6.90 9.76 35.74
C ARG A 934 5.96 8.88 34.92
N ARG A 935 5.54 9.29 33.73
CA ARG A 935 4.63 8.49 32.90
C ARG A 935 5.24 7.17 32.50
N TYR A 936 4.44 6.12 32.63
CA TYR A 936 4.76 4.78 32.19
C TYR A 936 4.95 4.73 30.68
N ASN A 937 4.05 5.30 29.87
CA ASN A 937 4.15 5.16 28.40
C ASN A 937 5.23 6.06 27.75
N PHE A 938 6.13 6.66 28.54
CA PHE A 938 7.20 7.54 28.06
C PHE A 938 8.53 6.83 28.27
N SER A 939 9.14 6.32 27.19
CA SER A 939 10.52 5.82 27.24
C SER A 939 11.49 6.99 27.26
N LEU A 940 11.76 7.53 28.46
CA LEU A 940 12.71 8.61 28.66
C LEU A 940 14.14 8.10 28.48
N ASN A 941 14.93 8.74 27.64
CA ASN A 941 16.32 8.36 27.41
C ASN A 941 17.28 9.39 28.04
N SER A 942 18.51 8.99 28.36
CA SER A 942 19.55 9.87 28.91
C SER A 942 20.69 10.12 27.92
N ALA A 943 21.29 11.31 27.94
CA ALA A 943 22.54 11.63 27.26
C ALA A 943 23.76 11.53 28.19
N GLY A 944 23.60 10.90 29.36
CA GLY A 944 24.65 10.70 30.35
C GLY A 944 25.08 12.02 31.00
N ALA A 945 26.35 12.37 30.89
CA ALA A 945 26.91 13.56 31.52
C ALA A 945 26.39 14.89 30.92
N ALA A 946 25.69 14.84 29.79
CA ALA A 946 25.06 16.02 29.18
C ALA A 946 23.69 16.38 29.80
N ASP A 947 23.15 15.53 30.68
CA ASP A 947 21.85 15.74 31.30
C ASP A 947 21.89 16.86 32.35
N ILE A 948 20.99 17.84 32.19
CA ILE A 948 20.73 18.92 33.14
C ILE A 948 19.31 18.75 33.65
N VAL A 949 19.17 18.34 34.91
CA VAL A 949 17.88 18.00 35.54
C VAL A 949 17.18 19.27 36.02
N LEU A 950 16.01 19.58 35.46
CA LEU A 950 15.26 20.81 35.76
C LEU A 950 13.84 20.51 36.28
N PRO A 951 13.24 21.38 37.13
CA PRO A 951 11.89 21.18 37.65
C PRO A 951 10.81 21.05 36.57
N GLY A 952 9.77 20.27 36.81
CA GLY A 952 8.65 20.10 35.88
C GLY A 952 8.65 18.76 35.15
N VAL A 953 7.60 18.56 34.35
CA VAL A 953 7.35 17.34 33.55
C VAL A 953 7.76 17.55 32.09
N HIS A 954 7.68 16.50 31.25
CA HIS A 954 8.19 16.51 29.88
C HIS A 954 7.76 17.73 29.05
N SER A 955 6.47 18.08 29.13
CA SER A 955 5.91 19.22 28.39
C SER A 955 6.45 20.56 28.89
N ASP A 956 6.74 20.70 30.19
CA ASP A 956 7.25 21.98 30.75
C ASP A 956 8.60 22.35 30.14
N LEU A 957 9.42 21.36 29.73
CA LEU A 957 10.72 21.59 29.09
C LEU A 957 10.60 21.97 27.63
N GLY A 958 9.85 21.17 26.86
CA GLY A 958 9.69 21.39 25.43
C GLY A 958 8.70 22.48 25.05
N GLY A 959 7.80 22.87 25.96
CA GLY A 959 6.72 23.80 25.68
C GLY A 959 5.59 23.16 24.85
N GLY A 960 4.91 23.99 24.04
CA GLY A 960 3.91 23.52 23.10
C GLY A 960 2.47 23.44 23.64
N TYR A 961 2.26 23.84 24.89
CA TYR A 961 0.94 23.84 25.54
C TYR A 961 0.48 25.28 25.80
N LEU A 962 -0.82 25.44 26.07
CA LEU A 962 -1.48 26.74 26.10
C LEU A 962 -0.84 27.70 27.12
N PRO A 963 -0.74 29.01 26.80
CA PRO A 963 -0.27 30.03 27.74
C PRO A 963 -0.96 29.99 29.11
N LYS A 964 -2.29 29.74 29.10
CA LYS A 964 -3.09 29.38 30.26
C LYS A 964 -3.95 28.16 29.93
N ALA A 965 -3.84 27.11 30.74
CA ALA A 965 -4.61 25.87 30.61
C ALA A 965 -5.36 25.57 31.90
N THR A 966 -6.60 25.07 31.80
CA THR A 966 -7.29 24.44 32.94
C THR A 966 -6.96 22.96 32.96
N GLU A 967 -6.03 22.57 33.82
CA GLU A 967 -5.63 21.19 34.00
C GLU A 967 -6.70 20.43 34.80
N ARG A 968 -7.13 19.26 34.29
CA ARG A 968 -8.12 18.38 34.93
C ARG A 968 -7.57 16.95 34.96
N VAL A 969 -6.81 16.62 36.00
CA VAL A 969 -6.07 15.35 36.12
C VAL A 969 -6.66 14.47 37.21
N LEU A 970 -6.54 13.14 37.05
CA LEU A 970 -6.78 12.18 38.14
C LEU A 970 -5.44 11.88 38.82
N VAL A 971 -5.26 12.32 40.06
CA VAL A 971 -4.02 12.17 40.84
C VAL A 971 -3.90 10.76 41.45
N SER A 972 -5.00 10.03 41.55
CA SER A 972 -5.00 8.60 41.95
C SER A 972 -5.53 7.71 40.83
N LYS A 973 -5.02 6.47 40.76
CA LYS A 973 -5.54 5.43 39.85
C LYS A 973 -7.05 5.23 40.06
N PRO A 974 -7.88 5.41 39.02
CA PRO A 974 -9.31 5.22 39.16
C PRO A 974 -9.67 3.76 39.44
N ARG A 975 -10.57 3.56 40.40
CA ARG A 975 -11.00 2.24 40.87
C ARG A 975 -12.44 1.98 40.44
N ARG A 976 -12.73 0.74 40.03
CA ARG A 976 -14.07 0.27 39.64
C ARG A 976 -14.70 -0.57 40.75
N SER A 977 -16.01 -0.46 40.93
CA SER A 977 -16.83 -1.41 41.69
C SER A 977 -18.12 -1.70 40.94
N ASP A 978 -18.52 -2.96 40.93
CA ASP A 978 -19.72 -3.41 40.24
C ASP A 978 -20.84 -3.54 41.29
N VAL A 979 -21.92 -2.76 41.15
CA VAL A 979 -23.02 -2.69 42.13
C VAL A 979 -24.39 -2.76 41.43
N GLU A 980 -25.44 -3.08 42.18
CA GLU A 980 -26.81 -3.00 41.64
C GLU A 980 -27.15 -1.55 41.27
N GLU A 981 -27.93 -1.34 40.21
CA GLU A 981 -28.24 0.00 39.68
C GLU A 981 -28.80 0.97 40.75
N LYS A 982 -29.58 0.43 41.70
CA LYS A 982 -30.17 1.17 42.83
C LYS A 982 -29.20 1.51 43.98
N THR A 983 -28.01 0.89 44.04
CA THR A 983 -27.03 1.13 45.11
C THR A 983 -26.40 2.51 44.93
N SER A 984 -26.33 3.33 45.99
CA SER A 984 -25.67 4.64 45.91
C SER A 984 -24.17 4.51 45.62
N PHE A 985 -23.60 5.39 44.79
CA PHE A 985 -22.15 5.39 44.52
C PHE A 985 -21.30 5.54 45.79
N THR A 986 -21.84 6.18 46.84
CA THR A 986 -21.15 6.35 48.13
C THR A 986 -20.99 5.05 48.92
N GLU A 987 -21.79 4.03 48.61
CA GLU A 987 -21.71 2.71 49.26
C GLU A 987 -20.69 1.79 48.59
N ALA A 988 -20.32 2.09 47.34
CA ALA A 988 -19.38 1.32 46.54
C ALA A 988 -17.98 1.29 47.16
N ASN A 989 -17.28 0.16 47.01
CA ASN A 989 -15.93 0.00 47.55
C ASN A 989 -14.92 0.95 46.87
N SER A 990 -15.09 1.21 45.57
CA SER A 990 -14.30 2.18 44.80
C SER A 990 -14.30 3.57 45.44
N TYR A 991 -15.46 4.07 45.87
CA TYR A 991 -15.59 5.37 46.54
C TYR A 991 -14.91 5.41 47.90
N LYS A 992 -15.10 4.39 48.75
CA LYS A 992 -14.46 4.29 50.08
C LYS A 992 -12.93 4.24 49.97
N LEU A 993 -12.44 3.50 48.99
CA LEU A 993 -11.02 3.40 48.68
C LEU A 993 -10.46 4.73 48.15
N ALA A 994 -11.19 5.43 47.29
CA ALA A 994 -10.79 6.77 46.83
C ALA A 994 -10.76 7.81 47.97
N GLN A 995 -11.67 7.71 48.95
CA GLN A 995 -11.62 8.55 50.18
C GLN A 995 -10.38 8.30 51.03
N GLN A 996 -9.83 7.08 51.02
CA GLN A 996 -8.56 6.79 51.69
C GLN A 996 -7.38 7.38 50.90
N ASP A 997 -7.40 7.27 49.58
CA ASP A 997 -6.39 7.91 48.71
C ASP A 997 -6.40 9.43 48.85
N LEU A 998 -7.58 10.07 48.96
CA LEU A 998 -7.68 11.52 49.14
C LEU A 998 -6.92 11.97 50.39
N ARG A 999 -7.13 11.29 51.52
CA ARG A 999 -6.43 11.60 52.78
C ARG A 999 -4.92 11.42 52.64
N ARG A 1000 -4.49 10.29 52.06
CA ARG A 1000 -3.07 10.02 51.83
C ARG A 1000 -2.42 11.06 50.91
N LEU A 1001 -3.08 11.44 49.82
CA LEU A 1001 -2.56 12.40 48.84
C LEU A 1001 -2.58 13.83 49.38
N GLN A 1002 -3.57 14.19 50.21
CA GLN A 1002 -3.59 15.46 50.93
C GLN A 1002 -2.36 15.59 51.84
N ASP A 1003 -1.96 14.52 52.53
CA ASP A 1003 -0.74 14.51 53.35
C ASP A 1003 0.54 14.56 52.50
N GLN A 1004 0.61 13.77 51.40
CA GLN A 1004 1.79 13.68 50.55
C GLN A 1004 2.07 14.94 49.71
N LEU A 1005 1.03 15.65 49.28
CA LEU A 1005 1.11 16.83 48.42
C LEU A 1005 0.82 18.13 49.18
N ALA A 1006 0.73 18.07 50.52
CA ALA A 1006 0.47 19.22 51.38
C ALA A 1006 1.43 20.40 51.11
N GLN A 1007 2.69 20.10 50.84
CA GLN A 1007 3.74 21.09 50.57
C GLN A 1007 3.53 21.90 49.28
N TYR A 1008 2.65 21.45 48.38
CA TYR A 1008 2.35 22.12 47.11
C TYR A 1008 0.97 22.79 47.10
N ASN A 1009 0.20 22.62 48.17
CA ASN A 1009 -1.12 23.23 48.37
C ASN A 1009 -2.07 23.06 47.16
N LEU A 1010 -2.15 21.84 46.62
CA LEU A 1010 -2.96 21.51 45.44
C LEU A 1010 -4.45 21.34 45.80
N PRO A 1011 -5.38 21.83 44.96
CA PRO A 1011 -6.81 21.57 45.15
C PRO A 1011 -7.12 20.11 44.79
N LEU A 1012 -7.46 19.29 45.80
CA LEU A 1012 -7.79 17.86 45.63
C LEU A 1012 -9.26 17.62 45.96
N GLU A 1013 -9.96 16.91 45.07
CA GLU A 1013 -11.38 16.54 45.24
C GLU A 1013 -11.63 15.08 44.84
N LEU A 1014 -12.79 14.53 45.23
CA LEU A 1014 -13.23 13.21 44.79
C LEU A 1014 -14.11 13.32 43.55
N ARG A 1015 -13.74 12.59 42.51
CA ARG A 1015 -14.53 12.50 41.27
C ARG A 1015 -15.09 11.10 41.12
N THR A 1016 -16.40 11.02 40.88
CA THR A 1016 -17.15 9.78 40.69
C THR A 1016 -17.94 9.81 39.39
N TRP A 1017 -18.06 8.66 38.73
CA TRP A 1017 -18.94 8.48 37.57
C TRP A 1017 -19.50 7.07 37.52
N GLU A 1018 -20.69 6.92 36.93
CA GLU A 1018 -21.47 5.69 36.94
C GLU A 1018 -21.81 5.26 35.51
N VAL A 1019 -21.58 3.98 35.18
CA VAL A 1019 -21.86 3.43 33.84
C VAL A 1019 -22.76 2.19 33.98
N PRO A 1020 -24.02 2.24 33.52
CA PRO A 1020 -24.94 1.10 33.63
C PRO A 1020 -24.56 -0.03 32.66
N TYR A 1021 -24.75 -1.30 33.06
CA TYR A 1021 -24.56 -2.46 32.18
C TYR A 1021 -25.51 -3.62 32.55
N ARG A 1022 -25.73 -4.55 31.61
CA ARG A 1022 -26.56 -5.75 31.81
C ARG A 1022 -25.73 -7.01 31.82
N THR A 1023 -26.00 -7.90 32.77
CA THR A 1023 -25.37 -9.22 32.83
C THR A 1023 -26.17 -10.24 32.00
N THR A 1024 -25.49 -10.97 31.11
CA THR A 1024 -26.08 -12.06 30.30
C THR A 1024 -25.75 -13.42 30.92
N GLY A 1025 -26.21 -13.64 32.14
CA GLY A 1025 -26.19 -14.95 32.82
C GLY A 1025 -27.54 -15.67 32.71
N LYS A 1026 -27.53 -17.00 32.59
CA LYS A 1026 -28.73 -17.83 32.31
C LYS A 1026 -29.82 -17.81 33.38
N ASP A 1027 -29.60 -17.26 34.57
CA ASP A 1027 -30.57 -17.34 35.69
C ASP A 1027 -30.82 -16.04 36.49
N ASN A 1028 -30.30 -14.87 36.09
CA ASN A 1028 -30.77 -13.61 36.68
C ASN A 1028 -30.35 -12.38 35.85
N ARG A 1029 -31.33 -11.68 35.27
CA ARG A 1029 -31.14 -10.36 34.65
C ARG A 1029 -31.22 -9.28 35.73
N ALA A 1030 -30.09 -8.98 36.36
CA ALA A 1030 -30.00 -7.82 37.26
C ALA A 1030 -29.47 -6.61 36.48
N ASN A 1031 -30.11 -5.44 36.64
CA ASN A 1031 -29.52 -4.19 36.18
C ASN A 1031 -28.37 -3.82 37.11
N MET A 1032 -27.17 -3.72 36.55
CA MET A 1032 -25.95 -3.40 37.27
C MET A 1032 -25.42 -2.05 36.80
N LYS A 1033 -24.55 -1.45 37.58
CA LYS A 1033 -23.73 -0.32 37.17
C LYS A 1033 -22.30 -0.45 37.67
N HIS A 1034 -21.36 0.04 36.88
CA HIS A 1034 -19.99 0.28 37.28
C HIS A 1034 -19.92 1.64 37.98
N VAL A 1035 -19.45 1.68 39.22
CA VAL A 1035 -19.14 2.91 39.94
C VAL A 1035 -17.62 3.10 39.95
N TYR A 1036 -17.18 4.17 39.33
CA TYR A 1036 -15.78 4.58 39.31
C TYR A 1036 -15.55 5.73 40.30
N ALA A 1037 -14.40 5.73 40.97
CA ALA A 1037 -13.99 6.81 41.86
C ALA A 1037 -12.47 7.01 41.83
N ALA A 1038 -12.05 8.28 41.88
CA ALA A 1038 -10.65 8.70 41.95
C ALA A 1038 -10.53 10.08 42.63
N VAL A 1039 -9.33 10.40 43.11
CA VAL A 1039 -8.91 11.74 43.50
C VAL A 1039 -8.53 12.52 42.25
N SER A 1040 -9.13 13.69 42.06
CA SER A 1040 -8.80 14.62 40.97
C SER A 1040 -8.27 15.93 41.49
N SER A 1041 -7.56 16.64 40.62
CA SER A 1041 -7.21 18.04 40.81
C SER A 1041 -7.66 18.83 39.59
N GLN A 1042 -8.30 19.97 39.84
CA GLN A 1042 -8.63 20.94 38.80
C GLN A 1042 -8.06 22.30 39.18
N ARG A 1043 -7.24 22.86 38.29
CA ARG A 1043 -6.55 24.13 38.52
C ARG A 1043 -6.15 24.81 37.21
N GLU A 1044 -5.81 26.09 37.28
CA GLU A 1044 -5.17 26.81 36.19
C GLU A 1044 -3.65 26.63 36.27
N VAL A 1045 -3.02 26.30 35.15
CA VAL A 1045 -1.57 26.18 35.00
C VAL A 1045 -1.11 27.00 33.80
N ARG A 1046 0.07 27.60 33.89
CA ARG A 1046 0.62 28.51 32.88
C ARG A 1046 1.88 27.95 32.20
N SER A 1047 2.11 28.34 30.94
CA SER A 1047 3.26 27.87 30.15
C SER A 1047 4.58 28.61 30.30
N ASP A 1048 4.60 29.67 31.10
CA ASP A 1048 5.75 30.55 31.22
C ASP A 1048 7.03 29.85 31.74
N LEU A 1049 6.92 28.73 32.46
CA LEU A 1049 8.08 27.95 32.91
C LEU A 1049 8.92 27.43 31.74
N SER A 1050 8.27 27.04 30.63
CA SER A 1050 8.97 26.61 29.41
C SER A 1050 9.87 27.71 28.83
N LEU A 1051 9.52 28.99 29.04
CA LEU A 1051 10.30 30.13 28.55
C LEU A 1051 11.61 30.34 29.33
N ILE A 1052 11.71 29.82 30.56
CA ILE A 1052 12.99 29.75 31.29
C ILE A 1052 13.91 28.74 30.60
N TYR A 1053 13.39 27.58 30.20
CA TYR A 1053 14.16 26.52 29.54
C TYR A 1053 14.55 26.87 28.10
N LEU A 1054 13.73 27.67 27.41
CA LEU A 1054 14.11 28.33 26.17
C LEU A 1054 15.36 29.20 26.36
N ARG A 1055 15.35 30.07 27.37
CA ARG A 1055 16.49 30.95 27.70
C ARG A 1055 17.74 30.15 28.03
N ILE A 1056 17.62 29.12 28.86
CA ILE A 1056 18.74 28.24 29.26
C ILE A 1056 19.38 27.58 28.04
N MET A 1057 18.58 26.93 27.17
CA MET A 1057 19.13 26.28 25.98
C MET A 1057 19.78 27.28 25.03
N ARG A 1058 19.14 28.43 24.80
CA ARG A 1058 19.69 29.50 23.95
C ARG A 1058 21.03 29.99 24.49
N GLU A 1059 21.15 30.22 25.79
CA GLU A 1059 22.39 30.73 26.39
C GLU A 1059 23.52 29.70 26.31
N LEU A 1060 23.23 28.43 26.65
CA LEU A 1060 24.18 27.33 26.51
C LEU A 1060 24.66 27.15 25.05
N ALA A 1061 23.75 27.30 24.09
CA ALA A 1061 24.07 27.24 22.67
C ALA A 1061 24.95 28.41 22.22
N VAL A 1062 24.63 29.63 22.66
CA VAL A 1062 25.38 30.85 22.29
C VAL A 1062 26.78 30.87 22.91
N GLU A 1063 26.95 30.39 24.15
CA GLU A 1063 28.28 30.19 24.74
C GLU A 1063 29.14 29.21 23.92
N ASN A 1064 28.51 28.34 23.11
CA ASN A 1064 29.16 27.41 22.21
C ASN A 1064 29.09 27.83 20.72
N GLY A 1065 28.82 29.12 20.46
CA GLY A 1065 28.95 29.71 19.13
C GLY A 1065 27.72 29.57 18.23
N VAL A 1066 26.58 29.08 18.72
CA VAL A 1066 25.34 29.00 17.94
C VAL A 1066 24.74 30.40 17.68
N PRO A 1067 24.35 30.76 16.43
CA PRO A 1067 23.97 32.11 16.05
C PRO A 1067 22.50 32.46 16.40
N PHE A 1068 22.16 32.52 17.69
CA PHE A 1068 20.83 32.96 18.13
C PHE A 1068 20.77 34.47 18.42
N ARG A 1069 19.68 35.11 17.96
CA ARG A 1069 19.30 36.47 18.36
C ARG A 1069 19.06 36.56 19.87
N LYS A 1070 19.10 37.78 20.41
CA LYS A 1070 18.70 38.06 21.79
C LYS A 1070 17.17 38.02 21.90
N ILE A 1071 16.66 37.48 23.01
CA ILE A 1071 15.24 37.52 23.32
C ILE A 1071 14.86 38.96 23.70
N MET A 1072 13.85 39.51 23.04
CA MET A 1072 13.33 40.84 23.36
C MET A 1072 12.36 40.72 24.54
N GLU A 1073 12.75 41.25 25.71
CA GLU A 1073 11.95 41.16 26.95
C GLU A 1073 10.62 41.94 26.90
N HIS A 1074 10.40 42.73 25.85
CA HIS A 1074 9.14 43.43 25.58
C HIS A 1074 8.17 42.65 24.68
N ASP A 1075 8.59 41.52 24.10
CA ASP A 1075 7.71 40.65 23.33
C ASP A 1075 6.76 39.89 24.28
N PRO A 1076 5.43 40.12 24.23
CA PRO A 1076 4.48 39.44 25.10
C PRO A 1076 4.50 37.91 25.00
N ARG A 1077 4.99 37.34 23.89
CA ARG A 1077 5.09 35.88 23.68
C ARG A 1077 6.29 35.24 24.38
N LEU A 1078 7.29 36.04 24.72
CA LEU A 1078 8.57 35.57 25.27
C LEU A 1078 8.89 36.17 26.64
N ALA A 1079 8.19 37.21 27.07
CA ALA A 1079 8.36 37.87 28.35
C ALA A 1079 8.03 36.96 29.54
N LEU A 1080 8.86 36.99 30.58
CA LEU A 1080 8.61 36.25 31.82
C LEU A 1080 7.78 37.08 32.81
N PRO A 1081 6.82 36.47 33.53
CA PRO A 1081 6.20 37.09 34.69
C PRO A 1081 7.23 37.49 35.75
N ALA A 1082 6.99 38.61 36.45
CA ALA A 1082 7.93 39.15 37.43
C ALA A 1082 8.32 38.15 38.54
N GLU A 1083 7.40 37.25 38.92
CA GLU A 1083 7.65 36.19 39.92
C GLU A 1083 8.56 35.06 39.43
N LEU A 1084 8.69 34.87 38.11
CA LEU A 1084 9.56 33.86 37.50
C LEU A 1084 10.97 34.38 37.21
N VAL A 1085 11.19 35.70 37.18
CA VAL A 1085 12.51 36.29 36.89
C VAL A 1085 13.61 35.81 37.87
N PRO A 1086 13.40 35.85 39.21
CA PRO A 1086 14.41 35.36 40.16
C PRO A 1086 14.66 33.84 40.05
N ILE A 1087 13.63 33.06 39.72
CA ILE A 1087 13.71 31.62 39.49
C ILE A 1087 14.52 31.34 38.23
N SER A 1088 14.30 32.12 37.16
CA SER A 1088 15.03 32.02 35.89
C SER A 1088 16.53 32.24 36.09
N GLU A 1089 16.93 33.25 36.87
CA GLU A 1089 18.34 33.51 37.16
C GLU A 1089 19.01 32.35 37.91
N LYS A 1090 18.32 31.77 38.89
CA LYS A 1090 18.82 30.63 39.68
C LYS A 1090 19.00 29.38 38.82
N LEU A 1091 17.98 29.03 38.03
CA LEU A 1091 18.02 27.87 37.13
C LEU A 1091 19.05 28.06 36.01
N MET A 1092 19.21 29.27 35.49
CA MET A 1092 20.26 29.62 34.54
C MET A 1092 21.66 29.41 35.14
N ASN A 1093 21.90 29.92 36.35
CA ASN A 1093 23.19 29.73 37.03
C ASN A 1093 23.50 28.25 37.30
N TYR A 1094 22.48 27.46 37.65
CA TYR A 1094 22.62 26.02 37.80
C TYR A 1094 22.99 25.34 36.46
N ALA A 1095 22.26 25.63 35.39
CA ALA A 1095 22.51 25.03 34.07
C ALA A 1095 23.88 25.41 33.48
N LEU A 1096 24.36 26.63 33.74
CA LEU A 1096 25.71 27.10 33.35
C LEU A 1096 26.83 26.54 34.25
N GLY A 1097 26.52 25.72 35.26
CA GLY A 1097 27.49 25.18 36.20
C GLY A 1097 28.06 26.20 37.20
N LYS A 1098 27.46 27.40 37.29
CA LYS A 1098 27.83 28.46 38.26
C LYS A 1098 27.31 28.16 39.67
N SER A 1099 26.32 27.28 39.79
CA SER A 1099 25.77 26.77 41.05
C SER A 1099 25.69 25.23 41.02
N PRO A 1100 26.03 24.53 42.12
CA PRO A 1100 25.94 23.05 42.18
C PRO A 1100 24.50 22.53 42.35
N THR A 1101 23.56 23.39 42.75
CA THR A 1101 22.14 23.06 42.93
C THR A 1101 21.26 24.11 42.24
N THR A 1102 19.97 23.79 42.06
CA THR A 1102 18.99 24.72 41.47
C THR A 1102 18.80 26.02 42.26
N GLY A 1103 19.17 26.06 43.55
CA GLY A 1103 19.06 27.24 44.40
C GLY A 1103 17.61 27.68 44.73
N LEU A 1104 16.61 26.86 44.38
CA LEU A 1104 15.20 27.13 44.68
C LEU A 1104 14.91 26.91 46.17
N ASN A 1105 14.20 27.85 46.78
CA ASN A 1105 13.70 27.68 48.14
C ASN A 1105 12.32 26.97 48.14
N PRO A 1106 11.84 26.49 49.30
CA PRO A 1106 10.56 25.77 49.37
C PRO A 1106 9.35 26.58 48.87
N GLN A 1107 9.34 27.91 49.03
CA GLN A 1107 8.24 28.78 48.58
C GLN A 1107 8.23 28.93 47.05
N GLU A 1108 9.41 28.97 46.44
CA GLU A 1108 9.58 28.97 44.98
C GLU A 1108 9.19 27.61 44.39
N GLU A 1109 9.56 26.50 45.04
CA GLU A 1109 9.08 25.17 44.64
C GLU A 1109 7.55 25.04 44.76
N GLU A 1110 6.96 25.53 45.86
CA GLU A 1110 5.50 25.57 46.04
C GLU A 1110 4.84 26.40 44.92
N LEU A 1111 5.36 27.60 44.62
CA LEU A 1111 4.85 28.46 43.54
C LEU A 1111 4.89 27.77 42.17
N LEU A 1112 6.04 27.16 41.84
CA LEU A 1112 6.20 26.41 40.59
C LEU A 1112 5.19 25.30 40.50
N PHE A 1113 5.06 24.48 41.55
CA PHE A 1113 4.08 23.41 41.56
C PHE A 1113 2.67 23.92 41.48
N GLN A 1114 2.31 24.99 42.19
CA GLN A 1114 0.94 25.50 42.26
C GLN A 1114 0.44 26.09 40.93
N ARG A 1115 1.31 26.76 40.16
CA ARG A 1115 0.91 27.58 39.00
C ARG A 1115 1.55 27.23 37.66
N TYR A 1116 2.69 26.53 37.64
CA TYR A 1116 3.52 26.43 36.43
C TYR A 1116 3.92 25.01 36.01
N VAL A 1117 4.13 24.09 36.96
CA VAL A 1117 4.46 22.69 36.66
C VAL A 1117 3.19 21.93 36.30
N HIS A 1118 3.16 21.29 35.14
CA HIS A 1118 2.03 20.44 34.75
C HIS A 1118 2.03 19.14 35.56
N LEU A 1119 0.84 18.63 35.87
CA LEU A 1119 0.60 17.31 36.45
C LEU A 1119 0.21 16.30 35.36
N SER A 1120 0.66 16.53 34.12
CA SER A 1120 0.39 15.66 32.97
C SER A 1120 1.02 14.28 33.12
N ASP A 1121 1.90 14.10 34.11
CA ASP A 1121 2.47 12.83 34.51
C ASP A 1121 1.48 11.89 35.23
N ASN A 1122 0.29 12.40 35.56
CA ASN A 1122 -0.80 11.69 36.24
C ASN A 1122 -1.83 11.09 35.28
N TRP A 1123 -2.86 10.43 35.83
CA TRP A 1123 -3.86 9.71 35.04
C TRP A 1123 -4.74 10.70 34.26
N ASN A 1124 -4.62 10.69 32.93
CA ASN A 1124 -5.45 11.51 32.02
C ASN A 1124 -6.30 10.62 31.10
N ALA A 1125 -7.61 10.88 31.08
CA ALA A 1125 -8.53 10.24 30.15
C ALA A 1125 -8.51 11.00 28.80
N ALA A 1126 -8.57 10.28 27.67
CA ALA A 1126 -8.61 10.90 26.35
C ALA A 1126 -9.87 11.78 26.18
N LYS A 1127 -9.74 12.93 25.51
CA LYS A 1127 -10.88 13.82 25.21
C LYS A 1127 -11.88 13.10 24.30
N ASN A 1128 -13.18 13.31 24.54
CA ASN A 1128 -14.34 12.72 23.83
C ASN A 1128 -14.77 11.28 24.20
N LEU A 1129 -14.16 10.62 25.19
CA LEU A 1129 -14.68 9.37 25.77
C LEU A 1129 -15.83 9.62 26.75
N ASN A 1130 -16.88 10.32 26.30
CA ASN A 1130 -18.07 10.63 27.08
C ASN A 1130 -19.38 10.13 26.45
N ASN A 1131 -19.33 9.17 25.53
CA ASN A 1131 -20.54 8.51 25.03
C ASN A 1131 -20.35 6.99 24.99
N SER A 1132 -20.98 6.31 25.95
CA SER A 1132 -21.46 4.93 25.93
C SER A 1132 -20.49 3.81 25.51
N ASP A 1133 -20.23 2.93 26.49
CA ASP A 1133 -19.76 1.55 26.40
C ASP A 1133 -18.33 1.27 25.88
N LEU A 1134 -17.55 0.66 26.79
CA LEU A 1134 -16.19 0.08 26.69
C LEU A 1134 -14.98 1.02 26.88
N ASP A 1135 -14.17 0.63 27.88
CA ASP A 1135 -12.74 0.90 28.09
C ASP A 1135 -12.25 2.36 28.19
N VAL A 1136 -12.16 2.89 29.42
CA VAL A 1136 -11.34 4.07 29.71
C VAL A 1136 -9.86 3.70 29.56
N VAL A 1137 -9.31 3.91 28.36
CA VAL A 1137 -7.87 3.81 28.11
C VAL A 1137 -7.20 5.08 28.62
N PHE A 1138 -6.38 4.97 29.67
CA PHE A 1138 -5.54 6.06 30.14
C PHE A 1138 -4.30 6.14 29.27
N ILE A 1139 -4.28 7.10 28.35
CA ILE A 1139 -3.14 7.36 27.45
C ILE A 1139 -1.91 7.74 28.29
N ASN A 1140 -2.12 8.56 29.33
CA ASN A 1140 -1.11 8.90 30.32
C ASN A 1140 -1.43 8.20 31.65
N ARG A 1141 -0.48 7.42 32.15
CA ARG A 1141 -0.52 6.82 33.51
C ARG A 1141 0.87 6.93 34.15
N PRO A 1142 0.98 7.23 35.45
CA PRO A 1142 2.24 7.13 36.19
C PRO A 1142 2.79 5.70 36.18
N ASN A 1143 4.11 5.57 36.31
CA ASN A 1143 4.76 4.31 36.67
C ASN A 1143 4.38 3.89 38.12
N ASP A 1144 4.55 2.60 38.43
CA ASP A 1144 4.28 2.08 39.79
C ASP A 1144 5.28 2.63 40.82
N ASP A 1145 6.48 3.00 40.38
CA ASP A 1145 7.49 3.71 41.17
C ASP A 1145 7.34 5.23 41.00
N PRO A 1146 7.32 6.03 42.09
CA PRO A 1146 7.33 7.50 42.02
C PRO A 1146 8.63 8.11 41.46
N LEU A 1147 9.56 7.34 40.90
CA LEU A 1147 10.81 7.84 40.32
C LEU A 1147 10.75 7.98 38.78
N ARG A 1148 11.47 8.97 38.26
CA ARG A 1148 11.72 9.13 36.82
C ARG A 1148 12.43 7.88 36.31
N THR A 1149 11.76 7.13 35.44
CA THR A 1149 12.32 5.90 34.85
C THR A 1149 13.06 6.26 33.57
N VAL A 1150 14.34 5.92 33.49
CA VAL A 1150 15.19 6.19 32.32
C VAL A 1150 15.55 4.86 31.66
N HIS A 1151 15.34 4.77 30.36
CA HIS A 1151 15.69 3.62 29.54
C HIS A 1151 17.08 3.80 28.92
N PRO A 1152 17.84 2.70 28.73
CA PRO A 1152 19.07 2.75 27.96
C PRO A 1152 18.78 3.20 26.52
N ASN A 1153 19.84 3.69 25.85
CA ASN A 1153 19.77 4.14 24.45
C ASN A 1153 19.92 2.94 23.51
N GLU A 1154 19.12 1.90 23.67
CA GLU A 1154 19.24 0.66 22.86
C GLU A 1154 18.59 0.78 21.48
#